data_AF-A0A0F9IGL8-F1
#
_entry.id   AF-A0A0F9IGL8-F1
#
_cell.length_a   1.000
_cell.length_b   1.000
_cell.length_c   1.000
_cell.angle_alpha   90.00
_cell.angle_beta   90.00
_cell.angle_gamma   90.00
#
_symmetry.space_group_name_H-M   'P 1'
#
loop_
_entity.id
_entity.type
_entity.pdbx_description
1 polymer ?
#
loop_
_entity_poly.entity_id
_entity_poly.type
_entity_poly.pdbx_seq_one_letter_code
_entity_poly.pdbx_strand_id
1 'polypeptide(L)'
;AQQYASVVNGSLKARLRNIRPLRFNDATDILSSHITQMEHFKAWATTMRDFRRVFGNKEIRQAIEQYHGQGIGKLLDTFISQMARGGIETAATNRIADFLRRSFTKSILAIKPVVGLKQIPSLFAYISEMNTVDFFTGIGDYWKSPIKNFKFLHANSEGFRARVTQGFERDIRAAMEKHGANKISGRSGFVDWFLIQIRLADTFAVTQGMWAKYKVGLKEGLSQADAIAAAEDTTNRTQPSFGIDTLSAIQNSGSWLKLMTMFQNQPNKYFRIETSALRNFKYGRGSRAKAASTILLVHVVLPMMFQFIADAFQWKPERQARAAILGPLNFILIGGQLVQSMWGWVTDQPFDYQVSPVAQTARELQNIFLKAKKLVNQKRDPYKDISVDDVAALLEYLAKATGQVLGLPTPYFVQVERGIRKKLQEGEDIDIKDFLFSQWALEPTKKGAEEKVEDASLKLGEAEEGQEDRPLTEKPLKIYDTKDWFREIGGAYKNVLPRDVLDDPNASKESKAWASYEIARSKADILPNISLHKINTEEGDDNILNYYQQWKSRERIESLEELREFDKLYPKSYLGNVTRQQYNLLVKYLEAEDKDAFLEEHPLLKINPRNEWLKLKVNSTDNALLALGGQATILTKEAYDELNRLVEELDIPEDAIPPLTLPPETSIDTHFKREELVTEGREDSVEGKLLLLKDFLAAQEAGVQSYAEWHDLKVSDEQVEYLQLRVDNSDLFDQKDAISEDEMMTDEQREKALADLRATKVGDETFRDIERRVDAMGKGT
;
A
#
# COMPACT_ATOMS: atom_id res chain seq x y z
N ALA A 1 11.12 -32.42 46.64
CA ALA A 1 9.82 -32.92 46.12
C ALA A 1 9.01 -31.73 45.63
N GLN A 2 8.74 -31.62 44.33
CA GLN A 2 7.79 -30.61 43.83
C GLN A 2 6.41 -30.94 44.39
N GLN A 3 5.83 -30.02 45.17
CA GLN A 3 4.46 -30.17 45.65
C GLN A 3 3.51 -30.05 44.45
N TYR A 4 2.92 -31.17 44.03
CA TYR A 4 1.82 -31.17 43.08
C TYR A 4 0.65 -30.34 43.65
N ALA A 5 0.02 -29.52 42.80
CA ALA A 5 -1.16 -28.76 43.17
C ALA A 5 -2.27 -29.68 43.70
N SER A 6 -3.18 -29.23 44.55
CA SER A 6 -4.27 -30.07 45.08
C SER A 6 -5.62 -29.42 44.85
N VAL A 7 -6.62 -30.24 44.53
CA VAL A 7 -8.04 -29.84 44.47
C VAL A 7 -8.67 -29.73 45.86
N VAL A 8 -7.99 -30.24 46.90
CA VAL A 8 -8.51 -30.26 48.27
C VAL A 8 -8.65 -28.85 48.83
N ASN A 9 -9.89 -28.46 49.12
CA ASN A 9 -10.23 -27.18 49.71
C ASN A 9 -9.65 -27.05 51.13
N GLY A 10 -9.18 -25.85 51.51
CA GLY A 10 -8.76 -25.53 52.87
C GLY A 10 -9.86 -25.72 53.92
N SER A 11 -11.15 -25.65 53.54
CA SER A 11 -12.27 -25.96 54.43
C SER A 11 -12.31 -27.41 54.90
N LEU A 12 -11.66 -28.33 54.17
CA LEU A 12 -11.56 -29.74 54.51
C LEU A 12 -10.32 -30.05 55.37
N LYS A 13 -9.49 -29.05 55.65
CA LYS A 13 -8.30 -29.19 56.49
C LYS A 13 -8.64 -28.83 57.93
N ALA A 14 -8.11 -29.60 58.87
CA ALA A 14 -8.18 -29.25 60.29
C ALA A 14 -7.51 -27.88 60.52
N ARG A 15 -8.15 -27.03 61.33
CA ARG A 15 -7.58 -25.74 61.71
C ARG A 15 -6.43 -25.95 62.69
N LEU A 16 -5.33 -25.24 62.49
CA LEU A 16 -4.20 -25.21 63.41
C LEU A 16 -4.22 -23.89 64.21
N ARG A 17 -3.70 -23.90 65.44
CA ARG A 17 -3.49 -22.66 66.20
C ARG A 17 -2.59 -21.72 65.39
N ASN A 18 -3.01 -20.46 65.25
CA ASN A 18 -2.32 -19.46 64.45
C ASN A 18 -2.37 -18.10 65.17
N ILE A 19 -1.24 -17.40 65.20
CA ILE A 19 -1.09 -16.07 65.82
C ILE A 19 -1.32 -14.91 64.81
N ARG A 20 -1.49 -15.23 63.53
CA ARG A 20 -1.72 -14.22 62.48
C ARG A 20 -3.12 -13.61 62.61
N PRO A 21 -3.27 -12.29 62.40
CA PRO A 21 -4.58 -11.64 62.44
C PRO A 21 -5.51 -12.21 61.36
N LEU A 22 -6.81 -12.27 61.68
CA LEU A 22 -7.84 -12.64 60.72
C LEU A 22 -7.93 -11.59 59.61
N ARG A 23 -8.06 -12.04 58.36
CA ARG A 23 -8.33 -11.16 57.23
C ARG A 23 -9.83 -10.89 57.18
N PHE A 24 -10.23 -9.62 57.36
CA PHE A 24 -11.61 -9.18 57.16
C PHE A 24 -11.87 -9.07 55.66
N ASN A 25 -12.67 -9.99 55.13
CA ASN A 25 -13.13 -9.95 53.74
C ASN A 25 -14.67 -9.91 53.72
N ASP A 26 -15.25 -9.52 52.58
CA ASP A 26 -16.68 -9.54 52.37
C ASP A 26 -17.27 -10.96 52.51
N ALA A 27 -18.35 -11.09 53.27
CA ALA A 27 -18.97 -12.38 53.57
C ALA A 27 -19.58 -13.06 52.33
N THR A 28 -20.08 -12.28 51.37
CA THR A 28 -20.65 -12.80 50.12
C THR A 28 -19.56 -13.29 49.17
N ASP A 29 -18.41 -12.62 49.13
CA ASP A 29 -17.24 -13.07 48.38
C ASP A 29 -16.65 -14.35 48.97
N ILE A 30 -16.53 -14.44 50.30
CA ILE A 30 -16.08 -15.67 50.98
C ILE A 30 -17.02 -16.83 50.65
N LEU A 31 -18.33 -16.62 50.76
CA LEU A 31 -19.34 -17.66 50.46
C LEU A 31 -19.28 -18.10 49.00
N SER A 32 -19.26 -17.16 48.06
CA SER A 32 -19.17 -17.44 46.61
C SER A 32 -17.90 -18.20 46.25
N SER A 33 -16.76 -17.80 46.81
CA SER A 33 -15.48 -18.47 46.63
C SER A 33 -15.50 -19.88 47.21
N HIS A 34 -16.07 -20.06 48.40
CA HIS A 34 -16.21 -21.36 49.04
C HIS A 34 -17.06 -22.32 48.21
N ILE A 35 -18.25 -21.88 47.76
CA ILE A 35 -19.12 -22.66 46.86
C ILE A 35 -18.34 -23.08 45.61
N THR A 36 -17.67 -22.13 44.95
CA THR A 36 -16.93 -22.40 43.70
C THR A 36 -15.80 -23.41 43.90
N GLN A 37 -15.04 -23.31 45.00
CA GLN A 37 -13.98 -24.25 45.32
C GLN A 37 -14.51 -25.65 45.70
N MET A 38 -15.65 -25.73 46.40
CA MET A 38 -16.27 -27.00 46.76
C MET A 38 -16.89 -27.71 45.55
N GLU A 39 -17.54 -26.97 44.65
CA GLU A 39 -18.04 -27.54 43.38
C GLU A 39 -16.89 -28.02 42.49
N HIS A 40 -15.78 -27.28 42.43
CA HIS A 40 -14.56 -27.73 41.73
C HIS A 40 -13.99 -29.01 42.35
N PHE A 41 -13.94 -29.10 43.68
CA PHE A 41 -13.49 -30.31 44.38
C PHE A 41 -14.39 -31.51 44.07
N LYS A 42 -15.72 -31.35 44.14
CA LYS A 42 -16.69 -32.41 43.82
C LYS A 42 -16.51 -32.92 42.38
N ALA A 43 -16.32 -32.01 41.43
CA ALA A 43 -16.17 -32.35 40.01
C ALA A 43 -14.82 -33.02 39.68
N TRP A 44 -13.72 -32.62 40.34
CA TRP A 44 -12.37 -33.00 39.90
C TRP A 44 -11.62 -33.95 40.82
N ALA A 45 -12.08 -34.21 42.05
CA ALA A 45 -11.34 -35.05 43.01
C ALA A 45 -11.02 -36.45 42.48
N THR A 46 -12.00 -37.15 41.94
CA THR A 46 -11.84 -38.49 41.38
C THR A 46 -10.94 -38.48 40.15
N THR A 47 -11.24 -37.62 39.17
CA THR A 47 -10.46 -37.48 37.93
C THR A 47 -9.00 -37.15 38.21
N MET A 48 -8.73 -36.26 39.17
CA MET A 48 -7.37 -35.86 39.53
C MET A 48 -6.61 -37.00 40.21
N ARG A 49 -7.29 -37.82 41.02
CA ARG A 49 -6.69 -39.03 41.60
C ARG A 49 -6.31 -40.02 40.49
N ASP A 50 -7.18 -40.21 39.52
CA ASP A 50 -6.96 -41.17 38.43
C ASP A 50 -5.82 -40.70 37.51
N PHE A 51 -5.78 -39.40 37.15
CA PHE A 51 -4.66 -38.83 36.41
C PHE A 51 -3.32 -39.03 37.13
N ARG A 52 -3.26 -38.81 38.44
CA ARG A 52 -2.02 -39.02 39.20
C ARG A 52 -1.64 -40.49 39.32
N ARG A 53 -2.63 -41.38 39.40
CA ARG A 53 -2.37 -42.83 39.42
C ARG A 53 -1.74 -43.28 38.11
N VAL A 54 -2.24 -42.80 36.98
CA VAL A 54 -1.75 -43.16 35.64
C VAL A 54 -0.44 -42.43 35.32
N PHE A 55 -0.46 -41.10 35.27
CA PHE A 55 0.71 -40.29 34.87
C PHE A 55 1.78 -40.17 35.96
N GLY A 56 1.49 -40.58 37.19
CA GLY A 56 2.49 -40.72 38.25
C GLY A 56 3.26 -42.05 38.20
N ASN A 57 2.80 -43.04 37.42
CA ASN A 57 3.48 -44.32 37.28
C ASN A 57 4.83 -44.14 36.55
N LYS A 58 5.88 -44.75 37.11
CA LYS A 58 7.26 -44.60 36.62
C LYS A 58 7.47 -45.18 35.22
N GLU A 59 6.88 -46.33 34.92
CA GLU A 59 6.99 -46.99 33.61
C GLU A 59 6.30 -46.16 32.53
N ILE A 60 5.09 -45.66 32.83
CA ILE A 60 4.35 -44.77 31.93
C ILE A 60 5.14 -43.49 31.66
N ARG A 61 5.73 -42.87 32.71
CA ARG A 61 6.58 -41.69 32.53
C ARG A 61 7.81 -41.96 31.69
N GLN A 62 8.50 -43.07 31.93
CA GLN A 62 9.68 -43.46 31.15
C GLN A 62 9.32 -43.70 29.68
N ALA A 63 8.20 -44.36 29.40
CA ALA A 63 7.71 -44.54 28.04
C ALA A 63 7.43 -43.20 27.35
N ILE A 64 6.75 -42.26 28.03
CA ILE A 64 6.47 -40.92 27.49
C ILE A 64 7.78 -40.19 27.16
N GLU A 65 8.76 -40.21 28.06
CA GLU A 65 10.05 -39.56 27.85
C GLU A 65 10.83 -40.17 26.68
N GLN A 66 10.78 -41.49 26.51
CA GLN A 66 11.46 -42.20 25.42
C GLN A 66 10.83 -41.94 24.06
N TYR A 67 9.50 -41.98 23.95
CA TYR A 67 8.79 -41.84 22.67
C TYR A 67 8.49 -40.38 22.28
N HIS A 68 8.40 -39.47 23.25
CA HIS A 68 7.94 -38.10 23.05
C HIS A 68 8.86 -37.02 23.66
N GLY A 69 9.92 -37.41 24.35
CA GLY A 69 10.92 -36.50 24.94
C GLY A 69 10.56 -35.97 26.32
N GLN A 70 11.57 -35.54 27.08
CA GLN A 70 11.41 -35.05 28.46
C GLN A 70 10.52 -33.80 28.58
N GLY A 71 10.41 -32.99 27.52
CA GLY A 71 9.55 -31.81 27.51
C GLY A 71 8.06 -32.13 27.64
N ILE A 72 7.61 -33.26 27.08
CA ILE A 72 6.19 -33.67 27.11
C ILE A 72 5.77 -34.12 28.51
N GLY A 73 6.63 -34.81 29.25
CA GLY A 73 6.37 -35.15 30.65
C GLY A 73 6.11 -33.91 31.51
N LYS A 74 6.97 -32.89 31.39
CA LYS A 74 6.80 -31.60 32.09
C LYS A 74 5.53 -30.86 31.67
N LEU A 75 5.17 -30.92 30.39
CA LEU A 75 3.95 -30.31 29.88
C LEU A 75 2.69 -30.99 30.45
N LEU A 76 2.66 -32.32 30.51
CA LEU A 76 1.56 -33.08 31.12
C LEU A 76 1.41 -32.74 32.61
N ASP A 77 2.51 -32.67 33.36
CA ASP A 77 2.49 -32.29 34.77
C ASP A 77 1.96 -30.87 34.97
N THR A 78 2.28 -29.96 34.04
CA THR A 78 1.77 -28.59 34.01
C THR A 78 0.26 -28.58 33.80
N PHE A 79 -0.25 -29.31 32.80
CA PHE A 79 -1.69 -29.41 32.54
C PHE A 79 -2.47 -30.02 33.71
N ILE A 80 -1.97 -31.13 34.29
CA ILE A 80 -2.59 -31.76 35.46
C ILE A 80 -2.63 -30.78 36.64
N SER A 81 -1.56 -30.03 36.85
CA SER A 81 -1.48 -29.02 37.91
C SER A 81 -2.44 -27.84 37.66
N GLN A 82 -2.59 -27.40 36.40
CA GLN A 82 -3.52 -26.33 36.02
C GLN A 82 -4.99 -26.76 36.21
N MET A 83 -5.34 -27.99 35.80
CA MET A 83 -6.67 -28.56 36.03
C MET A 83 -6.98 -28.67 37.53
N ALA A 84 -6.00 -29.10 38.34
CA ALA A 84 -6.16 -29.17 39.79
C ALA A 84 -6.46 -27.81 40.43
N ARG A 85 -5.97 -26.71 39.84
CA ARG A 85 -6.19 -25.33 40.31
C ARG A 85 -7.39 -24.62 39.66
N GLY A 86 -8.13 -25.30 38.78
CA GLY A 86 -9.23 -24.68 38.04
C GLY A 86 -8.77 -23.60 37.04
N GLY A 87 -7.55 -23.72 36.49
CA GLY A 87 -7.01 -22.81 35.48
C GLY A 87 -6.33 -21.55 36.03
N ILE A 88 -6.17 -21.46 37.36
CA ILE A 88 -5.54 -20.34 38.05
C ILE A 88 -4.11 -20.71 38.46
N GLU A 89 -3.13 -20.01 37.90
CA GLU A 89 -1.74 -20.11 38.32
C GLU A 89 -1.45 -19.04 39.39
N THR A 90 -1.72 -19.37 40.65
CA THR A 90 -1.66 -18.46 41.81
C THR A 90 -0.30 -17.77 42.04
N ALA A 91 0.78 -18.29 41.48
CA ALA A 91 2.12 -17.71 41.60
C ALA A 91 2.38 -16.56 40.59
N ALA A 92 1.56 -16.43 39.55
CA ALA A 92 1.75 -15.48 38.45
C ALA A 92 0.50 -14.63 38.14
N THR A 93 -0.45 -14.59 39.09
CA THR A 93 -1.65 -13.74 39.01
C THR A 93 -1.32 -12.27 39.27
N ASN A 94 -1.58 -11.41 38.28
CA ASN A 94 -1.41 -9.96 38.38
C ASN A 94 -2.77 -9.26 38.14
N ARG A 95 -3.27 -8.55 39.18
CA ARG A 95 -4.58 -7.90 39.17
C ARG A 95 -4.71 -6.81 38.10
N ILE A 96 -3.62 -6.12 37.78
CA ILE A 96 -3.59 -5.08 36.76
C ILE A 96 -3.71 -5.74 35.38
N ALA A 97 -2.85 -6.71 35.07
CA ALA A 97 -2.91 -7.42 33.78
C ALA A 97 -4.29 -8.08 33.53
N ASP A 98 -4.91 -8.66 34.55
CA ASP A 98 -6.26 -9.24 34.43
C ASP A 98 -7.37 -8.19 34.30
N PHE A 99 -7.23 -7.02 34.94
CA PHE A 99 -8.12 -5.88 34.73
C PHE A 99 -7.98 -5.33 33.30
N LEU A 100 -6.76 -5.10 32.84
CA LEU A 100 -6.45 -4.65 31.48
C LEU A 100 -7.03 -5.59 30.44
N ARG A 101 -6.78 -6.90 30.56
CA ARG A 101 -7.32 -7.93 29.68
C ARG A 101 -8.84 -7.89 29.61
N ARG A 102 -9.52 -7.86 30.76
CA ARG A 102 -11.00 -7.85 30.82
C ARG A 102 -11.59 -6.55 30.25
N SER A 103 -11.01 -5.41 30.59
CA SER A 103 -11.45 -4.09 30.12
C SER A 103 -11.22 -3.91 28.63
N PHE A 104 -10.09 -4.42 28.10
CA PHE A 104 -9.77 -4.42 26.68
C PHE A 104 -10.68 -5.37 25.88
N THR A 105 -10.96 -6.57 26.39
CA THR A 105 -11.95 -7.47 25.76
C THR A 105 -13.30 -6.77 25.61
N LYS A 106 -13.74 -6.06 26.66
CA LYS A 106 -14.99 -5.29 26.61
C LYS A 106 -14.92 -4.13 25.61
N SER A 107 -13.82 -3.37 25.57
CA SER A 107 -13.70 -2.22 24.66
C SER A 107 -13.50 -2.61 23.18
N ILE A 108 -12.95 -3.78 22.88
CA ILE A 108 -12.73 -4.23 21.49
C ILE A 108 -13.90 -5.03 20.94
N LEU A 109 -14.49 -5.92 21.75
CA LEU A 109 -15.50 -6.85 21.28
C LEU A 109 -16.93 -6.35 21.43
N ALA A 110 -17.21 -5.47 22.41
CA ALA A 110 -18.59 -5.21 22.76
C ALA A 110 -19.41 -4.59 21.62
N ILE A 111 -18.87 -3.95 20.57
CA ILE A 111 -19.74 -3.26 19.59
C ILE A 111 -19.32 -3.48 18.13
N LYS A 112 -18.64 -4.59 17.79
CA LYS A 112 -18.30 -4.93 16.39
C LYS A 112 -19.16 -6.08 15.84
N PRO A 113 -20.26 -5.83 15.10
CA PRO A 113 -21.12 -6.91 14.58
C PRO A 113 -20.38 -7.86 13.62
N VAL A 114 -19.32 -7.39 12.95
CA VAL A 114 -18.43 -8.20 12.10
C VAL A 114 -17.78 -9.38 12.85
N VAL A 115 -17.63 -9.31 14.18
CA VAL A 115 -17.13 -10.44 14.98
C VAL A 115 -18.06 -11.66 14.88
N GLY A 116 -19.38 -11.43 14.76
CA GLY A 116 -20.36 -12.49 14.54
C GLY A 116 -20.27 -13.09 13.12
N LEU A 117 -20.10 -12.26 12.10
CA LEU A 117 -19.91 -12.72 10.70
C LEU A 117 -18.65 -13.57 10.55
N LYS A 118 -17.59 -13.23 11.29
CA LYS A 118 -16.36 -14.01 11.35
C LYS A 118 -16.52 -15.39 12.00
N GLN A 119 -17.64 -15.71 12.66
CA GLN A 119 -17.91 -17.09 13.13
C GLN A 119 -18.50 -18.00 12.05
N ILE A 120 -18.88 -17.47 10.86
CA ILE A 120 -19.45 -18.28 9.78
C ILE A 120 -18.39 -19.20 9.15
N PRO A 121 -17.16 -18.75 8.82
CA PRO A 121 -16.16 -19.65 8.27
C PRO A 121 -15.77 -20.78 9.25
N SER A 122 -15.79 -20.55 10.56
CA SER A 122 -15.43 -21.60 11.53
C SER A 122 -16.38 -22.78 11.52
N LEU A 123 -17.64 -22.62 11.11
CA LEU A 123 -18.59 -23.72 10.88
C LEU A 123 -18.04 -24.76 9.88
N PHE A 124 -17.31 -24.35 8.85
CA PHE A 124 -16.77 -25.27 7.86
C PHE A 124 -15.63 -26.14 8.41
N ALA A 125 -15.06 -25.82 9.58
CA ALA A 125 -14.09 -26.67 10.25
C ALA A 125 -14.66 -28.05 10.63
N TYR A 126 -15.99 -28.21 10.77
CA TYR A 126 -16.62 -29.52 10.97
C TYR A 126 -16.32 -30.52 9.85
N ILE A 127 -16.03 -30.04 8.64
CA ILE A 127 -15.63 -30.86 7.49
C ILE A 127 -14.32 -31.61 7.77
N SER A 128 -13.46 -31.17 8.69
CA SER A 128 -12.27 -31.95 9.05
C SER A 128 -12.60 -33.27 9.77
N GLU A 129 -13.73 -33.35 10.47
CA GLU A 129 -14.12 -34.47 11.35
C GLU A 129 -15.35 -35.28 10.84
N MET A 130 -15.93 -34.90 9.70
CA MET A 130 -17.00 -35.65 9.04
C MET A 130 -16.91 -35.59 7.51
N ASN A 131 -17.80 -36.32 6.81
CA ASN A 131 -17.90 -36.23 5.36
C ASN A 131 -18.61 -34.92 4.94
N THR A 132 -18.13 -34.28 3.87
CA THR A 132 -18.67 -33.01 3.36
C THR A 132 -20.16 -33.11 2.97
N VAL A 133 -20.58 -34.22 2.37
CA VAL A 133 -21.98 -34.44 1.96
C VAL A 133 -22.88 -34.56 3.19
N ASP A 134 -22.46 -35.34 4.19
CA ASP A 134 -23.21 -35.50 5.43
C ASP A 134 -23.28 -34.18 6.21
N PHE A 135 -22.22 -33.37 6.18
CA PHE A 135 -22.20 -32.03 6.76
C PHE A 135 -23.29 -31.12 6.16
N PHE A 136 -23.30 -30.95 4.83
CA PHE A 136 -24.31 -30.10 4.17
C PHE A 136 -25.72 -30.68 4.28
N THR A 137 -25.87 -32.01 4.25
CA THR A 137 -27.16 -32.68 4.46
C THR A 137 -27.68 -32.43 5.88
N GLY A 138 -26.81 -32.49 6.88
CA GLY A 138 -27.13 -32.20 8.28
C GLY A 138 -27.48 -30.73 8.51
N ILE A 139 -26.80 -29.80 7.83
CA ILE A 139 -27.19 -28.37 7.82
C ILE A 139 -28.59 -28.21 7.22
N GLY A 140 -28.85 -28.82 6.06
CA GLY A 140 -30.17 -28.77 5.43
C GLY A 140 -31.27 -29.35 6.33
N ASP A 141 -30.99 -30.44 7.03
CA ASP A 141 -31.89 -31.04 8.03
C ASP A 141 -32.14 -30.11 9.22
N TYR A 142 -31.10 -29.42 9.71
CA TYR A 142 -31.24 -28.44 10.79
C TYR A 142 -32.26 -27.35 10.44
N TRP A 143 -32.16 -26.79 9.22
CA TRP A 143 -32.98 -25.68 8.75
C TRP A 143 -34.44 -26.04 8.45
N LYS A 144 -34.79 -27.33 8.38
CA LYS A 144 -36.20 -27.75 8.33
C LYS A 144 -36.94 -27.46 9.63
N SER A 145 -36.23 -27.37 10.77
CA SER A 145 -36.84 -27.15 12.09
C SER A 145 -35.85 -26.53 13.09
N PRO A 146 -35.27 -25.34 12.80
CA PRO A 146 -34.12 -24.80 13.52
C PRO A 146 -34.42 -24.55 15.01
N ILE A 147 -35.61 -24.04 15.35
CA ILE A 147 -36.01 -23.77 16.74
C ILE A 147 -36.14 -25.09 17.53
N LYS A 148 -36.73 -26.13 16.92
CA LYS A 148 -36.91 -27.43 17.57
C LYS A 148 -35.57 -28.12 17.78
N ASN A 149 -34.71 -28.09 16.78
CA ASN A 149 -33.39 -28.72 16.81
C ASN A 149 -32.45 -28.04 17.81
N PHE A 150 -32.48 -26.70 17.88
CA PHE A 150 -31.80 -25.94 18.91
C PHE A 150 -32.27 -26.32 20.33
N LYS A 151 -33.59 -26.33 20.57
CA LYS A 151 -34.16 -26.70 21.87
C LYS A 151 -33.80 -28.13 22.26
N PHE A 152 -33.78 -29.05 21.29
CA PHE A 152 -33.36 -30.42 21.50
C PHE A 152 -31.91 -30.50 21.98
N LEU A 153 -30.97 -29.87 21.28
CA LEU A 153 -29.57 -29.87 21.70
C LEU A 153 -29.40 -29.20 23.07
N HIS A 154 -30.07 -28.08 23.33
CA HIS A 154 -30.03 -27.42 24.63
C HIS A 154 -30.55 -28.30 25.78
N ALA A 155 -31.58 -29.11 25.54
CA ALA A 155 -32.16 -30.01 26.53
C ALA A 155 -31.32 -31.29 26.74
N ASN A 156 -30.68 -31.81 25.70
CA ASN A 156 -30.05 -33.14 25.73
C ASN A 156 -28.52 -33.12 25.75
N SER A 157 -27.87 -31.98 25.48
CA SER A 157 -26.41 -31.83 25.51
C SER A 157 -25.99 -30.87 26.62
N GLU A 158 -25.19 -31.37 27.56
CA GLU A 158 -24.63 -30.57 28.65
C GLU A 158 -23.56 -29.60 28.12
N GLY A 159 -22.71 -30.06 27.21
CA GLY A 159 -21.66 -29.25 26.59
C GLY A 159 -22.25 -28.08 25.79
N PHE A 160 -23.29 -28.32 25.00
CA PHE A 160 -23.99 -27.28 24.25
C PHE A 160 -24.65 -26.27 25.19
N ARG A 161 -25.35 -26.73 26.23
CA ARG A 161 -25.97 -25.84 27.24
C ARG A 161 -24.92 -24.98 27.94
N ALA A 162 -23.76 -25.55 28.29
CA ALA A 162 -22.66 -24.80 28.87
C ALA A 162 -22.13 -23.72 27.91
N ARG A 163 -22.03 -24.01 26.61
CA ARG A 163 -21.63 -23.03 25.58
C ARG A 163 -22.62 -21.86 25.47
N VAL A 164 -23.92 -22.15 25.42
CA VAL A 164 -24.99 -21.14 25.34
C VAL A 164 -25.03 -20.24 26.57
N THR A 165 -24.72 -20.78 27.76
CA THR A 165 -24.86 -20.06 29.03
C THR A 165 -23.57 -19.39 29.50
N GLN A 166 -22.41 -20.01 29.27
CA GLN A 166 -21.12 -19.57 29.80
C GLN A 166 -20.19 -18.95 28.75
N GLY A 167 -20.51 -19.08 27.45
CA GLY A 167 -19.67 -18.59 26.34
C GLY A 167 -18.80 -19.68 25.74
N PHE A 168 -17.89 -19.31 24.83
CA PHE A 168 -17.03 -20.24 24.10
C PHE A 168 -15.54 -19.84 24.13
N GLU A 169 -15.23 -18.62 24.53
CA GLU A 169 -13.89 -18.04 24.51
C GLU A 169 -13.48 -17.62 25.93
N ARG A 170 -12.22 -17.87 26.29
CA ARG A 170 -11.63 -17.63 27.62
C ARG A 170 -11.77 -16.19 28.07
N ASP A 171 -11.44 -15.23 27.21
CA ASP A 171 -11.44 -13.80 27.51
C ASP A 171 -12.85 -13.22 27.55
N ILE A 172 -13.77 -13.67 26.69
CA ILE A 172 -15.21 -13.36 26.75
C ILE A 172 -15.80 -13.86 28.07
N ARG A 173 -15.52 -15.11 28.46
CA ARG A 173 -15.98 -15.68 29.73
C ARG A 173 -15.43 -14.89 30.92
N ALA A 174 -14.15 -14.54 30.89
CA ALA A 174 -13.53 -13.74 31.94
C ALA A 174 -14.09 -12.31 32.03
N ALA A 175 -14.51 -11.72 30.91
CA ALA A 175 -15.14 -10.41 30.86
C ALA A 175 -16.59 -10.43 31.38
N MET A 176 -17.32 -11.54 31.16
CA MET A 176 -18.69 -11.75 31.63
C MET A 176 -18.80 -12.31 33.05
N GLU A 177 -17.68 -12.70 33.66
CA GLU A 177 -17.63 -13.26 35.00
C GLU A 177 -18.09 -12.23 36.05
N LYS A 178 -19.20 -12.53 36.73
CA LYS A 178 -19.78 -11.66 37.77
C LYS A 178 -19.12 -11.93 39.13
N HIS A 179 -18.87 -10.87 39.89
CA HIS A 179 -18.26 -10.93 41.24
C HIS A 179 -19.23 -10.42 42.33
N GLY A 180 -19.05 -10.87 43.57
CA GLY A 180 -19.81 -10.43 44.75
C GLY A 180 -21.34 -10.51 44.61
N ALA A 181 -22.03 -9.50 45.12
CA ALA A 181 -23.50 -9.40 45.11
C ALA A 181 -24.14 -9.48 43.71
N ASN A 182 -23.41 -9.16 42.64
CA ASN A 182 -23.91 -9.27 41.25
C ASN A 182 -23.95 -10.72 40.74
N LYS A 183 -23.09 -11.61 41.27
CA LYS A 183 -23.16 -13.05 40.99
C LYS A 183 -24.40 -13.69 41.61
N ILE A 184 -24.85 -13.15 42.74
CA ILE A 184 -26.02 -13.63 43.51
C ILE A 184 -27.32 -13.01 42.98
N SER A 185 -27.33 -11.72 42.62
CA SER A 185 -28.53 -10.99 42.17
C SER A 185 -28.84 -11.11 40.67
N GLY A 186 -27.94 -11.65 39.86
CA GLY A 186 -28.17 -11.91 38.44
C GLY A 186 -28.23 -10.68 37.52
N ARG A 187 -28.14 -9.44 38.04
CA ARG A 187 -28.19 -8.20 37.25
C ARG A 187 -27.04 -8.14 36.22
N SER A 188 -27.33 -7.68 34.99
CA SER A 188 -26.36 -7.51 33.89
C SER A 188 -26.35 -6.05 33.41
N GLY A 189 -25.17 -5.51 33.09
CA GLY A 189 -25.00 -4.16 32.56
C GLY A 189 -25.19 -4.07 31.04
N PHE A 190 -25.18 -2.85 30.48
CA PHE A 190 -25.32 -2.58 29.03
C PHE A 190 -24.23 -3.27 28.18
N VAL A 191 -22.97 -3.29 28.65
CA VAL A 191 -21.85 -3.97 27.98
C VAL A 191 -22.01 -5.51 27.95
N ASP A 192 -22.68 -6.09 28.95
CA ASP A 192 -22.94 -7.53 28.99
C ASP A 192 -23.95 -7.95 27.90
N TRP A 193 -24.87 -7.05 27.52
CA TRP A 193 -25.87 -7.31 26.47
C TRP A 193 -25.23 -7.53 25.10
N PHE A 194 -24.17 -6.80 24.78
CA PHE A 194 -23.50 -7.00 23.51
C PHE A 194 -22.59 -8.24 23.46
N LEU A 195 -21.94 -8.59 24.57
CA LEU A 195 -21.20 -9.85 24.67
C LEU A 195 -22.13 -11.08 24.52
N ILE A 196 -23.42 -10.93 24.86
CA ILE A 196 -24.44 -11.95 24.57
C ILE A 196 -24.64 -12.14 23.06
N GLN A 197 -24.57 -11.09 22.23
CA GLN A 197 -24.72 -11.23 20.76
C GLN A 197 -23.59 -12.08 20.15
N ILE A 198 -22.35 -11.89 20.61
CA ILE A 198 -21.21 -12.71 20.16
C ILE A 198 -21.42 -14.19 20.53
N ARG A 199 -21.90 -14.44 21.76
CA ARG A 199 -22.24 -15.79 22.21
C ARG A 199 -23.37 -16.41 21.38
N LEU A 200 -24.39 -15.63 21.02
CA LEU A 200 -25.50 -16.08 20.18
C LEU A 200 -25.05 -16.36 18.74
N ALA A 201 -24.20 -15.52 18.15
CA ALA A 201 -23.65 -15.72 16.81
C ALA A 201 -22.78 -16.99 16.73
N ASP A 202 -21.89 -17.19 17.70
CA ASP A 202 -21.10 -18.42 17.80
C ASP A 202 -21.99 -19.64 18.03
N THR A 203 -22.93 -19.55 18.97
CA THR A 203 -23.89 -20.64 19.22
C THR A 203 -24.64 -20.98 17.94
N PHE A 204 -25.11 -19.98 17.21
CA PHE A 204 -25.83 -20.16 15.95
C PHE A 204 -24.98 -20.89 14.89
N ALA A 205 -23.69 -20.57 14.76
CA ALA A 205 -22.78 -21.30 13.89
C ALA A 205 -22.58 -22.75 14.38
N VAL A 206 -22.22 -22.95 15.65
CA VAL A 206 -21.91 -24.26 16.24
C VAL A 206 -23.09 -25.22 16.21
N THR A 207 -24.31 -24.73 16.46
CA THR A 207 -25.52 -25.58 16.54
C THR A 207 -25.72 -26.37 15.25
N GLN A 208 -25.45 -25.76 14.10
CA GLN A 208 -25.65 -26.37 12.79
C GLN A 208 -24.67 -27.52 12.55
N GLY A 209 -23.37 -27.31 12.83
CA GLY A 209 -22.35 -28.35 12.69
C GLY A 209 -22.50 -29.48 13.72
N MET A 210 -22.87 -29.13 14.95
CA MET A 210 -23.16 -30.10 16.00
C MET A 210 -24.38 -30.96 15.66
N TRP A 211 -25.44 -30.36 15.13
CA TRP A 211 -26.61 -31.09 14.65
C TRP A 211 -26.25 -32.05 13.51
N ALA A 212 -25.45 -31.58 12.54
CA ALA A 212 -24.99 -32.42 11.44
C ALA A 212 -24.22 -33.65 11.95
N LYS A 213 -23.28 -33.47 12.91
CA LYS A 213 -22.56 -34.62 13.49
C LYS A 213 -23.48 -35.55 14.28
N TYR A 214 -24.44 -35.02 15.02
CA TYR A 214 -25.44 -35.82 15.73
C TYR A 214 -26.23 -36.72 14.77
N LYS A 215 -26.68 -36.17 13.63
CA LYS A 215 -27.39 -36.93 12.58
C LYS A 215 -26.51 -38.02 11.96
N VAL A 216 -25.21 -37.74 11.76
CA VAL A 216 -24.24 -38.75 11.31
C VAL A 216 -24.11 -39.88 12.32
N GLY A 217 -23.98 -39.58 13.61
CA GLY A 217 -23.88 -40.60 14.65
C GLY A 217 -25.11 -41.53 14.68
N LEU A 218 -26.31 -40.98 14.53
CA LEU A 218 -27.53 -41.79 14.41
C LEU A 218 -27.54 -42.66 13.15
N LYS A 219 -27.07 -42.13 12.01
CA LYS A 219 -26.94 -42.87 10.75
C LYS A 219 -25.92 -44.01 10.87
N GLU A 220 -24.89 -43.83 11.69
CA GLU A 220 -23.87 -44.84 12.03
C GLU A 220 -24.36 -45.85 13.09
N GLY A 221 -25.60 -45.73 13.58
CA GLY A 221 -26.21 -46.67 14.52
C GLY A 221 -25.90 -46.40 16.00
N LEU A 222 -25.33 -45.23 16.34
CA LEU A 222 -25.09 -44.84 17.73
C LEU A 222 -26.42 -44.59 18.46
N SER A 223 -26.42 -44.84 19.77
CA SER A 223 -27.53 -44.40 20.64
C SER A 223 -27.63 -42.87 20.63
N GLN A 224 -28.79 -42.32 21.00
CA GLN A 224 -28.95 -40.86 21.06
C GLN A 224 -27.91 -40.21 21.99
N ALA A 225 -27.61 -40.84 23.13
CA ALA A 225 -26.63 -40.34 24.08
C ALA A 225 -25.21 -40.35 23.48
N ASP A 226 -24.83 -41.45 22.82
CA ASP A 226 -23.51 -41.59 22.20
C ASP A 226 -23.34 -40.66 20.99
N ALA A 227 -24.40 -40.47 20.20
CA ALA A 227 -24.41 -39.54 19.07
C ALA A 227 -24.26 -38.08 19.54
N ILE A 228 -24.88 -37.71 20.67
CA ILE A 228 -24.70 -36.39 21.29
C ILE A 228 -23.27 -36.24 21.81
N ALA A 229 -22.73 -37.24 22.50
CA ALA A 229 -21.35 -37.21 22.99
C ALA A 229 -20.33 -37.10 21.84
N ALA A 230 -20.53 -37.81 20.74
CA ALA A 230 -19.70 -37.72 19.54
C ALA A 230 -19.79 -36.33 18.88
N ALA A 231 -20.98 -35.71 18.89
CA ALA A 231 -21.18 -34.35 18.40
C ALA A 231 -20.50 -33.30 19.30
N GLU A 232 -20.52 -33.49 20.62
CA GLU A 232 -19.80 -32.65 21.59
C GLU A 232 -18.28 -32.75 21.39
N ASP A 233 -17.72 -33.97 21.26
CA ASP A 233 -16.28 -34.18 21.01
C ASP A 233 -15.85 -33.51 19.70
N THR A 234 -16.62 -33.71 18.63
CA THR A 234 -16.35 -33.09 17.32
C THR A 234 -16.38 -31.56 17.40
N THR A 235 -17.35 -31.01 18.14
CA THR A 235 -17.45 -29.57 18.38
C THR A 235 -16.22 -29.06 19.14
N ASN A 236 -15.77 -29.76 20.17
CA ASN A 236 -14.58 -29.39 20.94
C ASN A 236 -13.28 -29.48 20.11
N ARG A 237 -13.22 -30.35 19.09
CA ARG A 237 -12.06 -30.48 18.20
C ARG A 237 -12.00 -29.38 17.14
N THR A 238 -13.16 -28.96 16.63
CA THR A 238 -13.27 -28.06 15.46
C THR A 238 -13.54 -26.61 15.84
N GLN A 239 -14.27 -26.38 16.93
CA GLN A 239 -14.67 -25.06 17.39
C GLN A 239 -13.84 -24.59 18.60
N PRO A 240 -13.68 -23.27 18.79
CA PRO A 240 -13.03 -22.72 19.97
C PRO A 240 -13.88 -23.04 21.21
N SER A 241 -13.20 -23.38 22.30
CA SER A 241 -13.82 -23.62 23.60
C SER A 241 -12.97 -23.03 24.71
N PHE A 242 -13.59 -22.79 25.86
CA PHE A 242 -12.95 -22.18 27.04
C PHE A 242 -12.41 -23.22 28.03
N GLY A 243 -12.54 -24.50 27.72
CA GLY A 243 -12.11 -25.60 28.58
C GLY A 243 -10.60 -25.54 28.81
N ILE A 244 -10.16 -25.74 30.07
CA ILE A 244 -8.74 -25.71 30.44
C ILE A 244 -7.94 -26.75 29.65
N ASP A 245 -8.57 -27.89 29.39
CA ASP A 245 -8.10 -29.01 28.57
C ASP A 245 -7.93 -28.66 27.08
N THR A 246 -8.58 -27.61 26.62
CA THR A 246 -8.54 -27.17 25.21
C THR A 246 -7.64 -25.98 24.94
N LEU A 247 -7.14 -25.30 25.98
CA LEU A 247 -6.20 -24.18 25.87
C LEU A 247 -4.74 -24.66 25.88
N SER A 248 -3.82 -23.93 25.24
CA SER A 248 -2.40 -24.27 25.29
C SER A 248 -1.80 -23.92 26.67
N ALA A 249 -0.65 -24.51 27.01
CA ALA A 249 0.02 -24.18 28.27
C ALA A 249 0.33 -22.69 28.40
N ILE A 250 0.70 -22.03 27.29
CA ILE A 250 0.95 -20.58 27.24
C ILE A 250 -0.37 -19.80 27.42
N GLN A 251 -1.47 -20.23 26.80
CA GLN A 251 -2.78 -19.62 26.99
C GLN A 251 -3.33 -19.79 28.42
N ASN A 252 -2.90 -20.83 29.15
CA ASN A 252 -3.30 -21.06 30.53
C ASN A 252 -2.32 -20.50 31.58
N SER A 253 -1.21 -19.89 31.16
CA SER A 253 -0.15 -19.40 32.04
C SER A 253 -0.50 -18.09 32.78
N GLY A 254 0.52 -17.38 33.29
CA GLY A 254 0.35 -16.14 34.08
C GLY A 254 -0.41 -15.00 33.39
N SER A 255 -0.88 -14.02 34.16
CA SER A 255 -1.80 -12.98 33.68
C SER A 255 -1.26 -12.15 32.50
N TRP A 256 0.05 -11.91 32.43
CA TRP A 256 0.70 -11.21 31.31
C TRP A 256 0.74 -12.02 30.02
N LEU A 257 1.04 -13.31 30.10
CA LEU A 257 1.01 -14.19 28.92
C LEU A 257 -0.43 -14.42 28.45
N LYS A 258 -1.42 -14.42 29.36
CA LYS A 258 -2.85 -14.38 28.99
C LYS A 258 -3.23 -13.12 28.23
N LEU A 259 -2.69 -11.96 28.61
CA LEU A 259 -2.86 -10.70 27.88
C LEU A 259 -2.24 -10.78 26.47
N MET A 260 -1.05 -11.37 26.32
CA MET A 260 -0.39 -11.53 25.01
C MET A 260 -1.05 -12.58 24.10
N THR A 261 -1.84 -13.50 24.68
CA THR A 261 -2.51 -14.59 23.95
C THR A 261 -4.01 -14.36 23.77
N MET A 262 -4.48 -13.12 23.94
CA MET A 262 -5.89 -12.79 23.75
C MET A 262 -6.36 -13.10 22.33
N PHE A 263 -7.58 -13.61 22.19
CA PHE A 263 -8.23 -13.92 20.91
C PHE A 263 -7.53 -14.99 20.04
N GLN A 264 -6.53 -15.69 20.58
CA GLN A 264 -5.79 -16.73 19.84
C GLN A 264 -6.49 -18.11 19.79
N ASN A 265 -7.69 -18.27 20.37
CA ASN A 265 -8.35 -19.58 20.43
C ASN A 265 -8.70 -20.15 19.05
N GLN A 266 -9.23 -19.35 18.12
CA GLN A 266 -9.56 -19.82 16.77
C GLN A 266 -8.32 -20.15 15.93
N PRO A 267 -7.29 -19.27 15.84
CA PRO A 267 -6.05 -19.60 15.11
C PRO A 267 -5.34 -20.83 15.68
N ASN A 268 -5.29 -20.96 17.01
CA ASN A 268 -4.67 -22.13 17.65
C ASN A 268 -5.44 -23.43 17.37
N LYS A 269 -6.77 -23.38 17.20
CA LYS A 269 -7.55 -24.56 16.79
C LYS A 269 -7.19 -25.01 15.39
N TYR A 270 -7.08 -24.07 14.44
CA TYR A 270 -6.66 -24.37 13.07
C TYR A 270 -5.25 -24.95 13.02
N PHE A 271 -4.30 -24.34 13.73
CA PHE A 271 -2.95 -24.90 13.85
C PHE A 271 -2.93 -26.31 14.45
N ARG A 272 -3.80 -26.63 15.42
CA ARG A 272 -3.92 -27.98 15.99
C ARG A 272 -4.51 -29.00 15.03
N ILE A 273 -5.52 -28.62 14.25
CA ILE A 273 -6.12 -29.48 13.23
C ILE A 273 -5.08 -29.77 12.15
N GLU A 274 -4.37 -28.73 11.69
CA GLU A 274 -3.32 -28.82 10.69
C GLU A 274 -2.15 -29.71 11.16
N THR A 275 -1.59 -29.44 12.34
CA THR A 275 -0.50 -30.25 12.91
C THR A 275 -0.93 -31.70 13.19
N SER A 276 -2.19 -31.93 13.55
CA SER A 276 -2.73 -33.28 13.70
C SER A 276 -2.86 -34.00 12.35
N ALA A 277 -3.33 -33.31 11.31
CA ALA A 277 -3.39 -33.84 9.95
C ALA A 277 -2.00 -34.13 9.37
N LEU A 278 -1.04 -33.22 9.56
CA LEU A 278 0.37 -33.39 9.19
C LEU A 278 1.02 -34.58 9.91
N ARG A 279 0.74 -34.72 11.22
CA ARG A 279 1.23 -35.87 12.00
C ARG A 279 0.63 -37.17 11.47
N ASN A 280 -0.67 -37.21 11.23
CA ASN A 280 -1.34 -38.37 10.68
C ASN A 280 -0.79 -38.73 9.29
N PHE A 281 -0.49 -37.73 8.46
CA PHE A 281 0.17 -37.90 7.18
C PHE A 281 1.58 -38.50 7.32
N LYS A 282 2.42 -37.92 8.20
CA LYS A 282 3.80 -38.38 8.46
C LYS A 282 3.86 -39.83 8.96
N TYR A 283 2.94 -40.22 9.84
CA TYR A 283 2.90 -41.55 10.44
C TYR A 283 1.97 -42.53 9.72
N GLY A 284 1.43 -42.18 8.54
CA GLY A 284 0.57 -43.06 7.74
C GLY A 284 -0.75 -43.43 8.42
N ARG A 285 -1.27 -42.60 9.32
CA ARG A 285 -2.51 -42.84 10.06
C ARG A 285 -3.70 -42.24 9.30
N GLY A 286 -4.62 -43.09 8.85
CA GLY A 286 -5.82 -42.66 8.12
C GLY A 286 -5.58 -42.35 6.64
N SER A 287 -6.57 -41.75 5.97
CA SER A 287 -6.49 -41.42 4.54
C SER A 287 -5.60 -40.20 4.29
N ARG A 288 -4.58 -40.36 3.43
CA ARG A 288 -3.70 -39.26 2.98
C ARG A 288 -4.49 -38.16 2.27
N ALA A 289 -5.50 -38.52 1.48
CA ALA A 289 -6.37 -37.57 0.81
C ALA A 289 -7.18 -36.76 1.83
N LYS A 290 -7.70 -37.41 2.89
CA LYS A 290 -8.40 -36.70 3.98
C LYS A 290 -7.46 -35.74 4.71
N ALA A 291 -6.23 -36.16 5.02
CA ALA A 291 -5.23 -35.31 5.65
C ALA A 291 -4.89 -34.09 4.78
N ALA A 292 -4.62 -34.27 3.49
CA ALA A 292 -4.33 -33.19 2.55
C ALA A 292 -5.51 -32.22 2.40
N SER A 293 -6.74 -32.74 2.26
CA SER A 293 -7.95 -31.91 2.19
C SER A 293 -8.17 -31.09 3.46
N THR A 294 -7.81 -31.65 4.63
CA THR A 294 -7.93 -30.96 5.92
C THR A 294 -6.88 -29.85 6.05
N ILE A 295 -5.65 -30.08 5.59
CA ILE A 295 -4.59 -29.06 5.55
C ILE A 295 -5.01 -27.93 4.60
N LEU A 296 -5.46 -28.24 3.39
CA LEU A 296 -5.93 -27.23 2.43
C LEU A 296 -7.10 -26.41 2.98
N LEU A 297 -8.08 -27.06 3.59
CA LEU A 297 -9.24 -26.40 4.19
C LEU A 297 -8.80 -25.40 5.26
N VAL A 298 -7.96 -25.83 6.19
CA VAL A 298 -7.63 -25.07 7.39
C VAL A 298 -6.51 -24.04 7.16
N HIS A 299 -5.59 -24.31 6.23
CA HIS A 299 -4.48 -23.43 5.89
C HIS A 299 -4.81 -22.41 4.81
N VAL A 300 -5.68 -22.74 3.85
CA VAL A 300 -5.94 -21.88 2.68
C VAL A 300 -7.39 -21.40 2.67
N VAL A 301 -8.34 -22.33 2.59
CA VAL A 301 -9.76 -21.98 2.35
C VAL A 301 -10.34 -21.15 3.49
N LEU A 302 -10.18 -21.60 4.74
CA LEU A 302 -10.70 -20.87 5.90
C LEU A 302 -10.05 -19.49 6.03
N PRO A 303 -8.70 -19.34 6.07
CA PRO A 303 -8.06 -18.02 6.16
C PRO A 303 -8.46 -17.05 5.03
N MET A 304 -8.60 -17.52 3.79
CA MET A 304 -9.06 -16.70 2.67
C MET A 304 -10.51 -16.24 2.84
N MET A 305 -11.41 -17.13 3.29
CA MET A 305 -12.80 -16.74 3.63
C MET A 305 -12.85 -15.70 4.74
N PHE A 306 -12.01 -15.86 5.77
CA PHE A 306 -11.89 -14.86 6.83
C PHE A 306 -11.37 -13.52 6.32
N GLN A 307 -10.37 -13.53 5.42
CA GLN A 307 -9.82 -12.33 4.80
C GLN A 307 -10.87 -11.64 3.92
N PHE A 308 -11.65 -12.40 3.14
CA PHE A 308 -12.72 -11.87 2.30
C PHE A 308 -13.81 -11.17 3.14
N ILE A 309 -14.24 -11.78 4.24
CA ILE A 309 -15.17 -11.15 5.18
C ILE A 309 -14.51 -9.93 5.86
N ALA A 310 -13.23 -10.02 6.22
CA ALA A 310 -12.50 -8.91 6.82
C ALA A 310 -12.36 -7.71 5.87
N ASP A 311 -12.29 -7.96 4.56
CA ASP A 311 -12.25 -6.97 3.47
C ASP A 311 -13.67 -6.63 2.96
N ALA A 312 -14.71 -6.76 3.80
CA ALA A 312 -16.08 -6.36 3.47
C ALA A 312 -16.64 -7.01 2.19
N PHE A 313 -16.26 -8.27 1.94
CA PHE A 313 -16.61 -9.03 0.73
C PHE A 313 -15.97 -8.48 -0.56
N GLN A 314 -14.87 -7.75 -0.45
CA GLN A 314 -14.04 -7.35 -1.58
C GLN A 314 -12.89 -8.35 -1.79
N TRP A 315 -12.62 -8.71 -3.04
CA TRP A 315 -11.50 -9.57 -3.39
C TRP A 315 -10.23 -8.73 -3.59
N LYS A 316 -9.38 -8.65 -2.57
CA LYS A 316 -8.10 -7.92 -2.61
C LYS A 316 -6.94 -8.90 -2.83
N PRO A 317 -6.37 -9.02 -4.05
CA PRO A 317 -5.44 -10.11 -4.41
C PRO A 317 -4.24 -10.25 -3.47
N GLU A 318 -3.59 -9.13 -3.13
CA GLU A 318 -2.44 -9.11 -2.21
C GLU A 318 -2.80 -9.65 -0.82
N ARG A 319 -3.95 -9.25 -0.29
CA ARG A 319 -4.41 -9.66 1.05
C ARG A 319 -4.84 -11.13 1.04
N GLN A 320 -5.46 -11.60 -0.05
CA GLN A 320 -5.85 -13.00 -0.25
C GLN A 320 -4.63 -13.90 -0.41
N ALA A 321 -3.63 -13.50 -1.18
CA ALA A 321 -2.36 -14.21 -1.32
C ALA A 321 -1.66 -14.34 0.04
N ARG A 322 -1.58 -13.25 0.81
CA ARG A 322 -1.04 -13.28 2.17
C ARG A 322 -1.83 -14.24 3.07
N ALA A 323 -3.16 -14.24 2.98
CA ALA A 323 -4.01 -15.14 3.77
C ALA A 323 -3.76 -16.62 3.41
N ALA A 324 -3.59 -16.94 2.13
CA ALA A 324 -3.28 -18.29 1.66
C ALA A 324 -1.88 -18.76 2.06
N ILE A 325 -0.88 -17.87 2.00
CA ILE A 325 0.52 -18.19 2.34
C ILE A 325 0.66 -18.39 3.85
N LEU A 326 0.19 -17.43 4.64
CA LEU A 326 0.38 -17.43 6.10
C LEU A 326 -0.61 -18.34 6.84
N GLY A 327 -1.72 -18.70 6.19
CA GLY A 327 -2.76 -19.54 6.76
C GLY A 327 -3.24 -19.08 8.14
N PRO A 328 -3.24 -19.94 9.18
CA PRO A 328 -3.67 -19.56 10.53
C PRO A 328 -2.82 -18.44 11.17
N LEU A 329 -1.62 -18.15 10.66
CA LEU A 329 -0.78 -17.05 11.14
C LEU A 329 -1.22 -15.68 10.59
N ASN A 330 -2.00 -15.62 9.50
CA ASN A 330 -2.55 -14.36 8.98
C ASN A 330 -3.40 -13.63 10.03
N PHE A 331 -4.07 -14.38 10.91
CA PHE A 331 -4.85 -13.83 12.03
C PHE A 331 -4.00 -13.11 13.07
N ILE A 332 -2.73 -13.53 13.25
CA ILE A 332 -1.79 -12.88 14.18
C ILE A 332 -1.34 -11.53 13.62
N LEU A 333 -1.13 -11.40 12.31
CA LEU A 333 -0.75 -10.14 11.68
C LEU A 333 -1.91 -9.13 11.62
N ILE A 334 -3.15 -9.59 11.40
CA ILE A 334 -4.36 -8.76 11.56
C ILE A 334 -4.49 -8.29 13.03
N GLY A 335 -4.16 -9.17 13.99
CA GLY A 335 -4.03 -8.81 15.40
C GLY A 335 -2.77 -7.99 15.72
N GLY A 336 -1.79 -7.94 14.82
CA GLY A 336 -0.49 -7.30 15.00
C GLY A 336 -0.62 -5.79 15.13
N GLN A 337 -1.49 -5.14 14.34
CA GLN A 337 -1.84 -3.71 14.51
C GLN A 337 -2.47 -3.41 15.87
N LEU A 338 -3.19 -4.38 16.43
CA LEU A 338 -3.81 -4.34 17.76
C LEU A 338 -2.75 -4.48 18.87
N VAL A 339 -1.78 -5.37 18.69
CA VAL A 339 -0.61 -5.53 19.59
C VAL A 339 0.35 -4.34 19.49
N GLN A 340 0.50 -3.74 18.31
CA GLN A 340 1.30 -2.52 18.08
C GLN A 340 0.66 -1.32 18.79
N SER A 341 -0.68 -1.24 18.78
CA SER A 341 -1.45 -0.28 19.58
C SER A 341 -1.28 -0.51 21.09
N MET A 342 -1.17 -1.78 21.54
CA MET A 342 -0.87 -2.11 22.93
C MET A 342 0.59 -1.84 23.31
N TRP A 343 1.53 -2.04 22.39
CA TRP A 343 2.95 -1.75 22.59
C TRP A 343 3.17 -0.25 22.79
N GLY A 344 2.57 0.59 21.93
CA GLY A 344 2.58 2.05 22.11
C GLY A 344 1.95 2.49 23.44
N TRP A 345 0.97 1.74 23.98
CA TRP A 345 0.35 2.02 25.27
C TRP A 345 1.22 1.64 26.48
N VAL A 346 2.15 0.70 26.32
CA VAL A 346 3.05 0.21 27.39
C VAL A 346 4.41 0.90 27.34
N THR A 347 4.81 1.47 26.20
CA THR A 347 6.14 2.09 25.98
C THR A 347 6.14 3.61 25.95
N ASP A 348 5.01 4.27 26.24
CA ASP A 348 4.90 5.73 26.41
C ASP A 348 5.44 6.55 25.21
N GLN A 349 5.26 6.05 23.98
CA GLN A 349 5.50 6.81 22.76
C GLN A 349 4.20 7.48 22.28
N PRO A 350 4.19 8.80 22.01
CA PRO A 350 2.99 9.61 22.11
C PRO A 350 2.07 9.44 20.90
N PHE A 351 0.79 9.22 21.19
CA PHE A 351 -0.32 9.68 20.36
C PHE A 351 -0.85 10.94 21.05
N ASP A 352 -0.61 12.12 20.48
CA ASP A 352 -1.02 13.39 21.06
C ASP A 352 -2.55 13.52 21.12
N TYR A 353 -3.12 13.76 22.31
CA TYR A 353 -4.23 14.70 22.51
C TYR A 353 -4.55 14.98 24.00
N GLN A 354 -5.00 16.21 24.26
CA GLN A 354 -5.17 16.87 25.56
C GLN A 354 -6.39 16.43 26.40
N VAL A 355 -6.30 16.63 27.72
CA VAL A 355 -7.27 16.23 28.77
C VAL A 355 -8.17 17.40 29.20
N SER A 356 -9.50 17.22 29.32
CA SER A 356 -10.42 18.01 30.20
C SER A 356 -11.87 17.44 30.22
N PRO A 357 -12.82 17.82 31.12
CA PRO A 357 -13.05 17.30 32.48
C PRO A 357 -14.44 16.63 32.70
N VAL A 358 -14.49 15.65 33.62
CA VAL A 358 -15.51 14.57 33.79
C VAL A 358 -16.75 14.94 34.65
N ALA A 359 -17.29 16.16 34.61
CA ALA A 359 -18.38 16.53 35.56
C ALA A 359 -19.77 16.82 34.94
N GLN A 360 -19.88 17.05 33.63
CA GLN A 360 -21.18 17.34 32.98
C GLN A 360 -21.86 16.10 32.36
N THR A 361 -21.09 15.03 32.11
CA THR A 361 -21.44 13.84 31.32
C THR A 361 -22.44 12.88 32.00
N ALA A 362 -22.66 13.00 33.31
CA ALA A 362 -23.51 12.08 34.06
C ALA A 362 -25.02 12.39 33.95
N ARG A 363 -25.41 13.67 33.76
CA ARG A 363 -26.82 14.09 33.68
C ARG A 363 -27.45 13.81 32.31
N GLU A 364 -26.66 13.83 31.24
CA GLU A 364 -27.13 13.59 29.87
C GLU A 364 -27.36 12.10 29.60
N LEU A 365 -26.51 11.22 30.15
CA LEU A 365 -26.71 9.76 30.15
C LEU A 365 -28.04 9.34 30.81
N GLN A 366 -28.47 10.05 31.86
CA GLN A 366 -29.72 9.75 32.55
C GLN A 366 -30.94 10.05 31.66
N ASN A 367 -30.89 11.11 30.85
CA ASN A 367 -32.01 11.53 29.99
C ASN A 367 -32.19 10.65 28.76
N ILE A 368 -31.10 10.19 28.14
CA ILE A 368 -31.13 9.25 27.01
C ILE A 368 -31.57 7.86 27.49
N PHE A 369 -31.09 7.42 28.67
CA PHE A 369 -31.52 6.17 29.31
C PHE A 369 -33.02 6.18 29.67
N LEU A 370 -33.56 7.32 30.11
CA LEU A 370 -34.99 7.48 30.39
C LEU A 370 -35.85 7.47 29.11
N LYS A 371 -35.35 7.97 27.97
CA LYS A 371 -36.02 7.86 26.66
C LYS A 371 -36.00 6.43 26.11
N ALA A 372 -34.84 5.75 26.12
CA ALA A 372 -34.72 4.35 25.69
C ALA A 372 -35.56 3.39 26.56
N LYS A 373 -35.58 3.62 27.88
CA LYS A 373 -36.44 2.86 28.81
C LYS A 373 -37.93 3.14 28.60
N LYS A 374 -38.32 4.37 28.25
CA LYS A 374 -39.71 4.70 27.89
C LYS A 374 -40.13 4.03 26.57
N LEU A 375 -39.25 3.97 25.57
CA LEU A 375 -39.51 3.33 24.28
C LEU A 375 -39.66 1.80 24.40
N VAL A 376 -38.80 1.14 25.19
CA VAL A 376 -38.86 -0.30 25.47
C VAL A 376 -40.09 -0.67 26.32
N ASN A 377 -40.46 0.16 27.31
CA ASN A 377 -41.66 -0.07 28.11
C ASN A 377 -42.98 0.20 27.36
N GLN A 378 -42.94 0.90 26.22
CA GLN A 378 -44.12 1.25 25.42
C GLN A 378 -44.31 0.39 24.16
N LYS A 379 -43.49 -0.66 23.95
CA LYS A 379 -43.58 -1.59 22.79
C LYS A 379 -43.61 -0.88 21.41
N ARG A 380 -42.89 0.22 21.25
CA ARG A 380 -42.70 0.83 19.91
C ARG A 380 -41.43 0.29 19.26
N ASP A 381 -41.50 0.12 17.94
CA ASP A 381 -40.45 -0.47 17.11
C ASP A 381 -39.26 0.50 16.98
N PRO A 382 -38.07 0.17 17.53
CA PRO A 382 -36.91 1.06 17.53
C PRO A 382 -36.28 1.27 16.15
N TYR A 383 -36.74 0.57 15.10
CA TYR A 383 -36.23 0.69 13.74
C TYR A 383 -36.92 1.79 12.90
N LYS A 384 -37.97 2.44 13.41
CA LYS A 384 -38.73 3.46 12.64
C LYS A 384 -38.56 4.91 13.10
N ASP A 385 -37.98 5.16 14.28
CA ASP A 385 -37.95 6.49 14.92
C ASP A 385 -36.54 6.96 15.32
N ILE A 386 -35.47 6.40 14.72
CA ILE A 386 -34.08 6.84 14.92
C ILE A 386 -33.56 7.37 13.58
N SER A 387 -33.26 8.67 13.48
CA SER A 387 -32.64 9.26 12.29
C SER A 387 -31.14 8.97 12.23
N VAL A 388 -30.54 9.07 11.04
CA VAL A 388 -29.07 8.95 10.86
C VAL A 388 -28.33 9.99 11.72
N ASP A 389 -28.93 11.16 11.92
CA ASP A 389 -28.40 12.22 12.77
C ASP A 389 -28.43 11.85 14.27
N ASP A 390 -29.46 11.14 14.74
CA ASP A 390 -29.55 10.65 16.12
C ASP A 390 -28.51 9.55 16.40
N VAL A 391 -28.20 8.72 15.39
CA VAL A 391 -27.12 7.73 15.46
C VAL A 391 -25.75 8.41 15.45
N ALA A 392 -25.54 9.40 14.57
CA ALA A 392 -24.32 10.18 14.50
C ALA A 392 -24.06 10.96 15.80
N ALA A 393 -25.07 11.58 16.40
CA ALA A 393 -24.96 12.29 17.67
C ALA A 393 -24.65 11.35 18.86
N LEU A 394 -25.25 10.15 18.88
CA LEU A 394 -24.93 9.12 19.87
C LEU A 394 -23.48 8.61 19.69
N LEU A 395 -23.03 8.41 18.46
CA LEU A 395 -21.68 7.99 18.11
C LEU A 395 -20.64 9.06 18.46
N GLU A 396 -20.91 10.33 18.17
CA GLU A 396 -20.07 11.48 18.52
C GLU A 396 -19.96 11.67 20.05
N TYR A 397 -21.05 11.45 20.77
CA TYR A 397 -21.07 11.48 22.24
C TYR A 397 -20.27 10.32 22.85
N LEU A 398 -20.45 9.09 22.33
CA LEU A 398 -19.69 7.91 22.75
C LEU A 398 -18.20 7.99 22.36
N ALA A 399 -17.88 8.72 21.30
CA ALA A 399 -16.52 9.05 20.87
C ALA A 399 -15.84 10.08 21.79
N LYS A 400 -16.59 11.08 22.30
CA LYS A 400 -16.10 12.12 23.20
C LYS A 400 -16.01 11.69 24.67
N ALA A 401 -16.76 10.67 25.10
CA ALA A 401 -16.70 10.13 26.46
C ALA A 401 -15.43 9.28 26.67
N THR A 402 -14.33 9.90 27.10
CA THR A 402 -13.06 9.24 27.43
C THR A 402 -13.21 8.24 28.58
N GLY A 403 -13.44 6.96 28.22
CA GLY A 403 -13.71 5.89 29.17
C GLY A 403 -12.98 4.58 28.84
N GLN A 404 -11.74 4.63 28.36
CA GLN A 404 -10.92 3.43 28.19
C GLN A 404 -10.60 2.73 29.53
N VAL A 405 -10.55 3.50 30.63
CA VAL A 405 -10.40 2.96 32.00
C VAL A 405 -11.65 2.20 32.47
N LEU A 406 -12.81 2.43 31.86
CA LEU A 406 -14.10 1.86 32.24
C LEU A 406 -14.58 0.74 31.29
N GLY A 407 -13.79 0.38 30.27
CA GLY A 407 -14.13 -0.71 29.32
C GLY A 407 -15.17 -0.34 28.27
N LEU A 408 -15.31 0.96 27.94
CA LEU A 408 -16.19 1.43 26.87
C LEU A 408 -15.48 1.35 25.49
N PRO A 409 -16.18 0.92 24.41
CA PRO A 409 -15.59 0.69 23.08
C PRO A 409 -15.44 1.97 22.23
N THR A 410 -14.92 3.04 22.85
CA THR A 410 -14.67 4.37 22.27
C THR A 410 -13.99 4.38 20.88
N PRO A 411 -12.91 3.60 20.61
CA PRO A 411 -12.17 3.70 19.34
C PRO A 411 -12.95 3.27 18.09
N TYR A 412 -13.86 2.31 18.21
CA TYR A 412 -14.69 1.88 17.09
C TYR A 412 -15.73 2.94 16.71
N PHE A 413 -16.32 3.60 17.71
CA PHE A 413 -17.28 4.67 17.47
C PHE A 413 -16.66 5.91 16.83
N VAL A 414 -15.45 6.30 17.25
CA VAL A 414 -14.66 7.35 16.59
C VAL A 414 -14.42 7.00 15.12
N GLN A 415 -14.10 5.74 14.82
CA GLN A 415 -13.81 5.29 13.46
C GLN A 415 -15.05 5.32 12.56
N VAL A 416 -16.19 4.82 13.05
CA VAL A 416 -17.47 4.81 12.30
C VAL A 416 -17.97 6.24 12.10
N GLU A 417 -17.89 7.08 13.14
CA GLU A 417 -18.29 8.49 13.09
C GLU A 417 -17.49 9.28 12.05
N ARG A 418 -16.15 9.16 12.05
CA ARG A 418 -15.30 9.81 11.04
C ARG A 418 -15.62 9.36 9.63
N GLY A 419 -15.88 8.06 9.44
CA GLY A 419 -16.22 7.50 8.13
C GLY A 419 -17.55 8.02 7.59
N ILE A 420 -18.57 8.07 8.44
CA ILE A 420 -19.89 8.61 8.10
C ILE A 420 -19.80 10.12 7.82
N ARG A 421 -19.09 10.87 8.66
CA ARG A 421 -18.91 12.32 8.48
C ARG A 421 -18.23 12.63 7.14
N LYS A 422 -17.22 11.85 6.76
CA LYS A 422 -16.51 11.99 5.49
C LYS A 422 -17.46 11.80 4.30
N LYS A 423 -18.22 10.70 4.28
CA LYS A 423 -19.21 10.44 3.22
C LYS A 423 -20.29 11.51 3.12
N LEU A 424 -20.79 12.00 4.26
CA LEU A 424 -21.75 13.10 4.29
C LEU A 424 -21.17 14.41 3.73
N GLN A 425 -19.87 14.67 3.91
CA GLN A 425 -19.18 15.82 3.31
C GLN A 425 -18.95 15.66 1.81
N GLU A 426 -18.72 14.43 1.35
CA GLU A 426 -18.50 14.08 -0.06
C GLU A 426 -19.81 13.85 -0.84
N GLY A 427 -20.97 13.93 -0.16
CA GLY A 427 -22.29 13.71 -0.78
C GLY A 427 -22.61 12.25 -1.09
N GLU A 428 -21.87 11.30 -0.51
CA GLU A 428 -22.04 9.86 -0.72
C GLU A 428 -23.11 9.24 0.20
N ASP A 429 -23.84 8.26 -0.33
CA ASP A 429 -24.83 7.48 0.43
C ASP A 429 -24.18 6.60 1.52
N ILE A 430 -24.85 6.52 2.67
CA ILE A 430 -24.43 5.71 3.83
C ILE A 430 -25.06 4.31 3.73
N ASP A 431 -24.24 3.27 3.60
CA ASP A 431 -24.65 1.85 3.55
C ASP A 431 -24.50 1.19 4.94
N ILE A 432 -25.26 0.11 5.18
CA ILE A 432 -25.13 -0.73 6.37
C ILE A 432 -23.69 -1.26 6.55
N LYS A 433 -22.93 -1.43 5.46
CA LYS A 433 -21.52 -1.82 5.47
C LYS A 433 -20.62 -0.79 6.17
N ASP A 434 -20.97 0.50 6.13
CA ASP A 434 -20.21 1.58 6.78
C ASP A 434 -20.29 1.51 8.32
N PHE A 435 -21.37 0.92 8.84
CA PHE A 435 -21.50 0.60 10.26
C PHE A 435 -20.80 -0.71 10.62
N LEU A 436 -20.66 -1.65 9.68
CA LEU A 436 -20.12 -2.99 9.95
C LEU A 436 -18.59 -3.03 9.85
N PHE A 437 -18.02 -2.43 8.81
CA PHE A 437 -16.62 -2.56 8.45
C PHE A 437 -15.82 -1.27 8.67
N SER A 438 -14.51 -1.40 8.89
CA SER A 438 -13.60 -0.26 8.97
C SER A 438 -13.41 0.40 7.60
N GLN A 439 -13.10 1.70 7.56
CA GLN A 439 -12.69 2.42 6.35
C GLN A 439 -11.60 1.67 5.55
N TRP A 440 -10.56 1.15 6.22
CA TRP A 440 -9.50 0.34 5.60
C TRP A 440 -9.99 -0.96 4.90
N ALA A 441 -11.12 -1.50 5.35
CA ALA A 441 -11.74 -2.67 4.72
C ALA A 441 -12.59 -2.26 3.51
N LEU A 442 -13.25 -1.10 3.59
CA LEU A 442 -14.12 -0.55 2.55
C LEU A 442 -13.36 0.14 1.41
N GLU A 443 -12.11 0.57 1.64
CA GLU A 443 -11.21 1.12 0.61
C GLU A 443 -11.27 0.25 -0.67
N PRO A 444 -11.56 0.84 -1.84
CA PRO A 444 -11.64 0.09 -3.08
C PRO A 444 -10.32 -0.64 -3.39
N THR A 445 -10.40 -1.70 -4.19
CA THR A 445 -9.22 -2.41 -4.69
C THR A 445 -8.30 -1.41 -5.38
N LYS A 446 -7.01 -1.39 -5.01
CA LYS A 446 -6.03 -0.57 -5.72
C LYS A 446 -6.00 -0.99 -7.18
N LYS A 447 -6.17 -0.02 -8.08
CA LYS A 447 -6.05 -0.23 -9.52
C LYS A 447 -4.71 -0.85 -9.88
N GLY A 448 -4.72 -1.77 -10.84
CA GLY A 448 -3.51 -2.39 -11.40
C GLY A 448 -2.62 -1.35 -12.12
N ALA A 449 -1.42 -1.75 -12.55
CA ALA A 449 -0.56 -0.86 -13.33
C ALA A 449 -1.20 -0.50 -14.68
N GLU A 450 -1.68 -1.50 -15.44
CA GLU A 450 -2.36 -1.28 -16.72
C GLU A 450 -3.66 -0.46 -16.59
N GLU A 451 -4.45 -0.68 -15.54
CA GLU A 451 -5.67 0.10 -15.31
C GLU A 451 -5.35 1.59 -15.02
N LYS A 452 -4.20 1.88 -14.40
CA LYS A 452 -3.72 3.26 -14.24
C LYS A 452 -3.18 3.85 -15.53
N VAL A 453 -2.58 3.03 -16.39
CA VAL A 453 -2.13 3.45 -17.73
C VAL A 453 -3.33 3.80 -18.60
N GLU A 454 -4.38 2.99 -18.56
CA GLU A 454 -5.64 3.24 -19.25
C GLU A 454 -6.26 4.56 -18.75
N ASP A 455 -6.40 4.75 -17.43
CA ASP A 455 -6.87 6.01 -16.84
C ASP A 455 -6.02 7.22 -17.30
N ALA A 456 -4.69 7.09 -17.33
CA ALA A 456 -3.79 8.17 -17.74
C ALA A 456 -3.95 8.48 -19.24
N SER A 457 -4.20 7.47 -20.06
CA SER A 457 -4.38 7.62 -21.51
C SER A 457 -5.73 8.26 -21.84
N LEU A 458 -6.76 8.03 -21.03
CA LEU A 458 -8.06 8.70 -21.19
C LEU A 458 -8.01 10.21 -20.92
N LYS A 459 -7.08 10.67 -20.09
CA LYS A 459 -6.89 12.10 -19.79
C LYS A 459 -6.17 12.86 -20.90
N LEU A 460 -5.57 12.16 -21.87
CA LEU A 460 -4.75 12.79 -22.89
C LEU A 460 -5.57 13.79 -23.72
N GLY A 461 -5.13 15.04 -23.78
CA GLY A 461 -5.88 16.12 -24.46
C GLY A 461 -6.96 16.80 -23.60
N GLU A 462 -7.23 16.29 -22.39
CA GLU A 462 -8.18 16.95 -21.47
C GLU A 462 -7.52 18.14 -20.77
N ALA A 463 -8.32 19.15 -20.41
CA ALA A 463 -7.86 20.25 -19.56
C ALA A 463 -7.55 19.73 -18.14
N GLU A 464 -6.50 20.24 -17.50
CA GLU A 464 -6.15 19.82 -16.14
C GLU A 464 -7.33 19.97 -15.15
N GLU A 465 -7.52 18.94 -14.32
CA GLU A 465 -8.58 18.83 -13.32
C GLU A 465 -8.64 20.08 -12.41
N GLY A 466 -9.81 20.75 -12.36
CA GLY A 466 -10.02 21.98 -11.58
C GLY A 466 -9.74 23.30 -12.33
N GLN A 467 -9.45 23.25 -13.64
CA GLN A 467 -9.35 24.47 -14.46
C GLN A 467 -10.67 24.88 -15.13
N GLU A 468 -11.68 24.01 -15.15
CA GLU A 468 -13.00 24.27 -15.74
C GLU A 468 -13.76 25.44 -15.07
N ASP A 469 -13.49 25.69 -13.78
CA ASP A 469 -14.12 26.76 -12.99
C ASP A 469 -13.31 28.08 -12.99
N ARG A 470 -12.23 28.19 -13.78
CA ARG A 470 -11.43 29.41 -13.81
C ARG A 470 -12.19 30.53 -14.55
N PRO A 471 -12.15 31.78 -14.05
CA PRO A 471 -12.63 32.92 -14.81
C PRO A 471 -11.89 32.97 -16.16
N LEU A 472 -12.59 33.30 -17.24
CA LEU A 472 -11.99 33.53 -18.57
C LEU A 472 -10.82 34.51 -18.44
N THR A 473 -9.60 33.97 -18.42
CA THR A 473 -8.35 34.72 -18.47
C THR A 473 -7.70 34.55 -19.83
N GLU A 474 -6.86 35.50 -20.25
CA GLU A 474 -6.12 35.46 -21.52
C GLU A 474 -5.06 34.33 -21.59
N LYS A 475 -4.79 33.61 -20.50
CA LYS A 475 -3.82 32.51 -20.49
C LYS A 475 -4.48 31.21 -20.98
N PRO A 476 -3.86 30.49 -21.93
CA PRO A 476 -4.39 29.23 -22.45
C PRO A 476 -4.51 28.19 -21.32
N LEU A 477 -5.56 27.36 -21.40
CA LEU A 477 -5.79 26.26 -20.47
C LEU A 477 -4.61 25.27 -20.56
N LYS A 478 -4.14 24.78 -19.41
CA LYS A 478 -3.11 23.75 -19.39
C LYS A 478 -3.76 22.41 -19.75
N ILE A 479 -3.37 21.85 -20.89
CA ILE A 479 -3.80 20.55 -21.39
C ILE A 479 -2.90 19.46 -20.81
N TYR A 480 -3.46 18.31 -20.50
CA TYR A 480 -2.73 17.11 -20.12
C TYR A 480 -2.07 16.51 -21.37
N ASP A 481 -0.76 16.73 -21.48
CA ASP A 481 0.05 16.40 -22.65
C ASP A 481 0.78 15.04 -22.52
N THR A 482 1.47 14.62 -23.58
CA THR A 482 2.25 13.36 -23.59
C THR A 482 3.39 13.32 -22.56
N LYS A 483 3.89 14.48 -22.11
CA LYS A 483 4.89 14.57 -21.05
C LYS A 483 4.27 14.26 -19.69
N ASP A 484 3.09 14.80 -19.42
CA ASP A 484 2.32 14.51 -18.21
C ASP A 484 1.89 13.03 -18.19
N TRP A 485 1.51 12.48 -19.35
CA TRP A 485 1.17 11.08 -19.56
C TRP A 485 2.32 10.11 -19.26
N PHE A 486 3.50 10.29 -19.87
CA PHE A 486 4.65 9.43 -19.59
C PHE A 486 5.07 9.48 -18.12
N ARG A 487 4.94 10.64 -17.47
CA ARG A 487 5.22 10.78 -16.04
C ARG A 487 4.22 10.00 -15.18
N GLU A 488 2.93 10.01 -15.50
CA GLU A 488 1.90 9.26 -14.77
C GLU A 488 2.06 7.74 -14.96
N ILE A 489 2.33 7.28 -16.19
CA ILE A 489 2.68 5.87 -16.46
C ILE A 489 3.92 5.46 -15.66
N GLY A 490 4.96 6.29 -15.62
CA GLY A 490 6.13 6.02 -14.78
C GLY A 490 5.84 5.92 -13.29
N GLY A 491 4.82 6.65 -12.81
CA GLY A 491 4.27 6.50 -11.47
C GLY A 491 3.64 5.13 -11.23
N ALA A 492 2.96 4.55 -12.23
CA ALA A 492 2.38 3.21 -12.17
C ALA A 492 3.46 2.11 -12.09
N TYR A 493 4.59 2.29 -12.78
CA TYR A 493 5.72 1.34 -12.83
C TYR A 493 6.92 1.71 -11.94
N LYS A 494 6.76 2.59 -10.95
CA LYS A 494 7.86 3.13 -10.13
C LYS A 494 8.85 2.08 -9.55
N ASN A 495 8.40 0.85 -9.33
CA ASN A 495 9.22 -0.24 -8.76
C ASN A 495 9.49 -1.38 -9.75
N VAL A 496 9.25 -1.18 -11.04
CA VAL A 496 9.45 -2.17 -12.12
C VAL A 496 10.51 -1.64 -13.07
N LEU A 497 11.41 -2.50 -13.54
CA LEU A 497 12.40 -2.07 -14.53
C LEU A 497 11.70 -1.90 -15.89
N PRO A 498 12.01 -0.84 -16.66
CA PRO A 498 11.44 -0.65 -17.99
C PRO A 498 11.61 -1.88 -18.90
N ARG A 499 12.74 -2.60 -18.80
CA ARG A 499 12.96 -3.84 -19.56
C ARG A 499 11.95 -4.94 -19.23
N ASP A 500 11.57 -5.08 -17.97
CA ASP A 500 10.58 -6.08 -17.55
C ASP A 500 9.20 -5.78 -18.15
N VAL A 501 8.87 -4.49 -18.35
CA VAL A 501 7.63 -4.06 -19.01
C VAL A 501 7.66 -4.37 -20.52
N LEU A 502 8.82 -4.20 -21.17
CA LEU A 502 8.97 -4.56 -22.58
C LEU A 502 8.85 -6.07 -22.81
N ASP A 503 9.37 -6.87 -21.88
CA ASP A 503 9.35 -8.33 -21.93
C ASP A 503 7.97 -8.92 -21.54
N ASP A 504 7.06 -8.14 -20.93
CA ASP A 504 5.73 -8.60 -20.54
C ASP A 504 4.79 -8.70 -21.77
N PRO A 505 4.29 -9.91 -22.10
CA PRO A 505 3.35 -10.07 -23.21
C PRO A 505 1.99 -9.40 -22.96
N ASN A 506 1.63 -9.11 -21.71
CA ASN A 506 0.37 -8.46 -21.34
C ASN A 506 0.48 -6.94 -21.22
N ALA A 507 1.69 -6.38 -21.28
CA ALA A 507 1.86 -4.93 -21.24
C ALA A 507 1.28 -4.27 -22.48
N SER A 508 0.48 -3.23 -22.27
CA SER A 508 -0.13 -2.40 -23.30
C SER A 508 0.90 -1.69 -24.17
N LYS A 509 0.47 -1.14 -25.32
CA LYS A 509 1.36 -0.42 -26.24
C LYS A 509 1.88 0.87 -25.60
N GLU A 510 1.07 1.50 -24.77
CA GLU A 510 1.34 2.69 -23.97
C GLU A 510 2.41 2.41 -22.91
N SER A 511 2.26 1.32 -22.16
CA SER A 511 3.26 0.86 -21.18
C SER A 511 4.61 0.55 -21.85
N LYS A 512 4.60 -0.04 -23.04
CA LYS A 512 5.81 -0.34 -23.83
C LYS A 512 6.46 0.91 -24.41
N ALA A 513 5.66 1.90 -24.82
CA ALA A 513 6.16 3.19 -25.27
C ALA A 513 6.85 3.93 -24.12
N TRP A 514 6.23 3.98 -22.93
CA TRP A 514 6.86 4.55 -21.73
C TRP A 514 8.16 3.84 -21.37
N ALA A 515 8.17 2.50 -21.41
CA ALA A 515 9.36 1.74 -21.07
C ALA A 515 10.51 2.02 -22.05
N SER A 516 10.20 2.10 -23.34
CA SER A 516 11.17 2.48 -24.38
C SER A 516 11.66 3.91 -24.19
N TYR A 517 10.76 4.85 -23.87
CA TYR A 517 11.08 6.24 -23.56
C TYR A 517 12.04 6.35 -22.36
N GLU A 518 11.79 5.65 -21.25
CA GLU A 518 12.67 5.72 -20.08
C GLU A 518 14.05 5.09 -20.34
N ILE A 519 14.12 4.06 -21.19
CA ILE A 519 15.39 3.52 -21.65
C ILE A 519 16.15 4.56 -22.49
N ALA A 520 15.49 5.18 -23.48
CA ALA A 520 16.06 6.24 -24.30
C ALA A 520 16.56 7.41 -23.44
N ARG A 521 15.74 7.85 -22.48
CA ARG A 521 16.07 8.92 -21.54
C ARG A 521 17.27 8.58 -20.67
N SER A 522 17.33 7.37 -20.13
CA SER A 522 18.48 6.94 -19.32
C SER A 522 19.81 6.95 -20.09
N LYS A 523 19.78 6.69 -21.40
CA LYS A 523 20.95 6.80 -22.29
C LYS A 523 21.27 8.28 -22.60
N ALA A 524 20.25 9.10 -22.82
CA ALA A 524 20.42 10.51 -23.18
C ALA A 524 20.90 11.38 -22.01
N ASP A 525 20.43 11.09 -20.79
CA ASP A 525 20.72 11.88 -19.57
C ASP A 525 22.16 11.70 -19.07
N ILE A 526 22.86 10.66 -19.54
CA ILE A 526 24.29 10.47 -19.25
C ILE A 526 25.21 11.14 -20.28
N LEU A 527 24.69 11.69 -21.37
CA LEU A 527 25.50 12.34 -22.41
C LEU A 527 25.53 13.85 -22.17
N PRO A 528 26.67 14.54 -22.41
CA PRO A 528 26.70 15.99 -22.41
C PRO A 528 25.66 16.55 -23.39
N ASN A 529 24.78 17.41 -22.88
CA ASN A 529 23.63 17.96 -23.60
C ASN A 529 23.88 19.39 -24.13
N ILE A 530 25.13 19.83 -24.09
CA ILE A 530 25.60 21.11 -24.62
C ILE A 530 26.80 20.88 -25.53
N SER A 531 27.10 21.85 -26.39
CA SER A 531 28.33 21.84 -27.18
C SER A 531 29.55 21.78 -26.28
N LEU A 532 30.53 20.95 -26.61
CA LEU A 532 31.65 20.66 -25.70
C LEU A 532 32.40 21.92 -25.25
N HIS A 533 32.64 22.88 -26.14
CA HIS A 533 33.31 24.15 -25.80
C HIS A 533 32.57 24.96 -24.72
N LYS A 534 31.24 24.82 -24.59
CA LYS A 534 30.40 25.52 -23.60
C LYS A 534 30.45 24.91 -22.20
N ILE A 535 31.08 23.73 -22.00
CA ILE A 535 31.24 23.12 -20.66
C ILE A 535 32.09 24.01 -19.73
N ASN A 536 32.93 24.89 -20.30
CA ASN A 536 33.98 25.61 -19.60
C ASN A 536 33.76 27.13 -19.50
N THR A 537 32.54 27.61 -19.72
CA THR A 537 32.29 29.04 -19.97
C THR A 537 31.63 29.81 -18.82
N GLU A 538 31.08 29.12 -17.80
CA GLU A 538 30.38 29.78 -16.69
C GLU A 538 31.33 30.12 -15.53
N GLU A 539 31.42 31.41 -15.17
CA GLU A 539 32.25 31.89 -14.06
C GLU A 539 31.66 31.42 -12.71
N GLY A 540 32.42 30.62 -11.96
CA GLY A 540 32.00 30.06 -10.67
C GLY A 540 31.39 28.66 -10.72
N ASP A 541 31.27 28.05 -11.92
CA ASP A 541 30.90 26.64 -12.08
C ASP A 541 32.13 25.72 -12.12
N ASP A 542 31.91 24.41 -12.01
CA ASP A 542 32.96 23.40 -12.21
C ASP A 542 33.47 23.43 -13.66
N ASN A 543 34.76 23.15 -13.86
CA ASN A 543 35.35 23.04 -15.21
C ASN A 543 35.45 21.57 -15.66
N ILE A 544 35.88 21.33 -16.90
CA ILE A 544 36.02 19.96 -17.43
C ILE A 544 36.94 19.06 -16.59
N LEU A 545 37.95 19.58 -15.88
CA LEU A 545 38.79 18.76 -15.01
C LEU A 545 37.96 18.21 -13.84
N ASN A 546 37.12 19.06 -13.23
CA ASN A 546 36.24 18.68 -12.13
C ASN A 546 35.15 17.72 -12.63
N TYR A 547 34.45 18.05 -13.71
CA TYR A 547 33.39 17.21 -14.26
C TYR A 547 33.90 15.83 -14.70
N TYR A 548 35.06 15.76 -15.35
CA TYR A 548 35.65 14.48 -15.74
C TYR A 548 36.00 13.61 -14.52
N GLN A 549 36.52 14.20 -13.44
CA GLN A 549 36.77 13.48 -12.19
C GLN A 549 35.49 13.02 -11.49
N GLN A 550 34.45 13.85 -11.49
CA GLN A 550 33.13 13.50 -10.97
C GLN A 550 32.55 12.31 -11.76
N TRP A 551 32.59 12.36 -13.10
CA TRP A 551 32.14 11.25 -13.94
C TRP A 551 32.91 9.95 -13.69
N LYS A 552 34.25 10.02 -13.59
CA LYS A 552 35.08 8.85 -13.27
C LYS A 552 34.83 8.30 -11.87
N SER A 553 34.44 9.14 -10.91
CA SER A 553 33.99 8.70 -9.59
C SER A 553 32.63 8.00 -9.69
N ARG A 554 31.69 8.58 -10.43
CA ARG A 554 30.37 8.01 -10.71
C ARG A 554 30.43 6.61 -11.31
N GLU A 555 31.31 6.40 -12.30
CA GLU A 555 31.52 5.10 -12.96
C GLU A 555 32.00 3.97 -12.02
N ARG A 556 32.59 4.32 -10.88
CA ARG A 556 33.09 3.34 -9.89
C ARG A 556 32.04 2.94 -8.86
N ILE A 557 30.87 3.56 -8.87
CA ILE A 557 29.80 3.29 -7.91
C ILE A 557 29.03 2.05 -8.39
N GLU A 558 29.10 0.97 -7.60
CA GLU A 558 28.41 -0.29 -7.91
C GLU A 558 27.01 -0.36 -7.25
N SER A 559 26.76 0.45 -6.23
CA SER A 559 25.49 0.49 -5.48
C SER A 559 24.52 1.51 -6.07
N LEU A 560 23.29 1.09 -6.37
CA LEU A 560 22.23 1.98 -6.89
C LEU A 560 21.86 3.09 -5.88
N GLU A 561 21.91 2.82 -4.59
CA GLU A 561 21.61 3.81 -3.55
C GLU A 561 22.70 4.89 -3.48
N GLU A 562 23.97 4.48 -3.50
CA GLU A 562 25.11 5.39 -3.54
C GLU A 562 25.13 6.22 -4.83
N LEU A 563 24.76 5.60 -5.96
CA LEU A 563 24.69 6.30 -7.25
C LEU A 563 23.63 7.40 -7.24
N ARG A 564 22.46 7.14 -6.64
CA ARG A 564 21.39 8.15 -6.50
C ARG A 564 21.80 9.31 -5.62
N GLU A 565 22.46 9.05 -4.49
CA GLU A 565 22.98 10.11 -3.63
C GLU A 565 24.09 10.91 -4.33
N PHE A 566 24.95 10.24 -5.11
CA PHE A 566 25.97 10.90 -5.92
C PHE A 566 25.36 11.83 -6.97
N ASP A 567 24.40 11.35 -7.76
CA ASP A 567 23.76 12.14 -8.82
C ASP A 567 22.99 13.35 -8.26
N LYS A 568 22.49 13.25 -7.02
CA LYS A 568 21.85 14.37 -6.31
C LYS A 568 22.85 15.43 -5.87
N LEU A 569 24.07 15.04 -5.49
CA LEU A 569 25.14 15.95 -5.09
C LEU A 569 25.85 16.58 -6.31
N TYR A 570 25.99 15.82 -7.39
CA TYR A 570 26.69 16.23 -8.61
C TYR A 570 25.79 16.11 -9.86
N PRO A 571 24.73 16.93 -9.96
CA PRO A 571 23.72 16.82 -11.02
C PRO A 571 24.27 17.07 -12.43
N LYS A 572 25.38 17.81 -12.54
CA LYS A 572 26.08 18.12 -13.81
C LYS A 572 27.23 17.17 -14.14
N SER A 573 27.44 16.11 -13.36
CA SER A 573 28.57 15.18 -13.57
C SER A 573 28.59 14.51 -14.95
N TYR A 574 27.42 14.38 -15.60
CA TYR A 574 27.29 13.86 -16.97
C TYR A 574 28.03 14.71 -18.02
N LEU A 575 28.31 15.99 -17.75
CA LEU A 575 29.16 16.84 -18.61
C LEU A 575 30.60 16.31 -18.71
N GLY A 576 31.03 15.51 -17.72
CA GLY A 576 32.31 14.81 -17.73
C GLY A 576 32.33 13.53 -18.54
N ASN A 577 31.19 13.07 -19.07
CA ASN A 577 31.10 11.89 -19.92
C ASN A 577 31.58 12.20 -21.35
N VAL A 578 32.88 12.44 -21.46
CA VAL A 578 33.56 12.74 -22.72
C VAL A 578 34.63 11.71 -23.02
N THR A 579 34.94 11.52 -24.30
CA THR A 579 36.06 10.65 -24.71
C THR A 579 37.40 11.24 -24.24
N ARG A 580 38.43 10.39 -24.17
CA ARG A 580 39.78 10.85 -23.79
C ARG A 580 40.33 11.94 -24.73
N GLN A 581 40.00 11.86 -26.02
CA GLN A 581 40.39 12.86 -27.01
C GLN A 581 39.68 14.20 -26.78
N GLN A 582 38.36 14.18 -26.56
CA GLN A 582 37.56 15.37 -26.26
C GLN A 582 38.02 16.03 -24.96
N TYR A 583 38.27 15.25 -23.90
CA TYR A 583 38.82 15.76 -22.65
C TYR A 583 40.14 16.53 -22.88
N ASN A 584 41.09 15.94 -23.60
CA ASN A 584 42.38 16.57 -23.86
C ASN A 584 42.24 17.87 -24.67
N LEU A 585 41.33 17.92 -25.66
CA LEU A 585 41.05 19.13 -26.43
C LEU A 585 40.40 20.21 -25.58
N LEU A 586 39.45 19.85 -24.70
CA LEU A 586 38.80 20.79 -23.78
C LEU A 586 39.76 21.39 -22.76
N VAL A 587 40.73 20.61 -22.28
CA VAL A 587 41.80 21.14 -21.40
C VAL A 587 42.68 22.14 -22.15
N LYS A 588 43.05 21.86 -23.40
CA LYS A 588 43.80 22.81 -24.23
C LYS A 588 43.00 24.07 -24.54
N TYR A 589 41.71 23.92 -24.81
CA TYR A 589 40.80 25.04 -25.06
C TYR A 589 40.66 25.97 -23.84
N LEU A 590 40.73 25.42 -22.61
CA LEU A 590 40.76 26.23 -21.38
C LEU A 590 42.01 27.13 -21.28
N GLU A 591 43.14 26.67 -21.83
CA GLU A 591 44.44 27.36 -21.77
C GLU A 591 44.71 28.23 -23.01
N ALA A 592 43.84 28.20 -24.02
CA ALA A 592 44.00 28.94 -25.26
C ALA A 592 43.82 30.45 -25.04
N GLU A 593 44.78 31.25 -25.54
CA GLU A 593 44.71 32.72 -25.52
C GLU A 593 43.63 33.23 -26.49
N ASP A 594 43.59 32.66 -27.69
CA ASP A 594 42.56 32.91 -28.71
C ASP A 594 41.65 31.68 -28.84
N LYS A 595 40.48 31.78 -28.20
CA LYS A 595 39.49 30.69 -28.17
C LYS A 595 38.79 30.52 -29.51
N ASP A 596 38.60 31.59 -30.27
CA ASP A 596 37.84 31.55 -31.52
C ASP A 596 38.68 30.88 -32.61
N ALA A 597 39.96 31.26 -32.74
CA ALA A 597 40.90 30.58 -33.62
C ALA A 597 41.05 29.08 -33.26
N PHE A 598 41.09 28.74 -31.96
CA PHE A 598 41.16 27.34 -31.52
C PHE A 598 39.92 26.53 -31.93
N LEU A 599 38.73 27.13 -31.89
CA LEU A 599 37.49 26.47 -32.31
C LEU A 599 37.41 26.24 -33.82
N GLU A 600 38.01 27.10 -34.62
CA GLU A 600 38.14 26.90 -36.07
C GLU A 600 39.05 25.70 -36.40
N GLU A 601 40.19 25.58 -35.71
CA GLU A 601 41.10 24.44 -35.89
C GLU A 601 40.55 23.11 -35.33
N HIS A 602 39.61 23.20 -34.39
CA HIS A 602 39.06 22.05 -33.66
C HIS A 602 37.53 22.02 -33.64
N PRO A 603 36.87 21.82 -34.79
CA PRO A 603 35.41 21.84 -34.91
C PRO A 603 34.70 20.75 -34.08
N LEU A 604 35.41 19.69 -33.68
CA LEU A 604 34.90 18.66 -32.78
C LEU A 604 34.42 19.21 -31.42
N LEU A 605 34.88 20.41 -31.01
CA LEU A 605 34.41 21.06 -29.79
C LEU A 605 33.08 21.81 -29.96
N LYS A 606 32.63 22.05 -31.19
CA LYS A 606 31.33 22.66 -31.50
C LYS A 606 30.16 21.67 -31.36
N ILE A 607 30.48 20.38 -31.37
CA ILE A 607 29.52 19.27 -31.31
C ILE A 607 28.82 19.18 -29.95
N ASN A 608 27.51 18.93 -29.97
CA ASN A 608 26.70 18.49 -28.82
C ASN A 608 26.57 16.94 -28.83
N PRO A 609 27.24 16.22 -27.92
CA PRO A 609 27.26 14.76 -27.92
C PRO A 609 25.88 14.08 -27.84
N ARG A 610 24.94 14.64 -27.05
CA ARG A 610 23.57 14.13 -26.98
C ARG A 610 22.86 14.26 -28.32
N ASN A 611 22.98 15.41 -28.98
CA ASN A 611 22.36 15.62 -30.29
C ASN A 611 22.96 14.71 -31.37
N GLU A 612 24.28 14.53 -31.39
CA GLU A 612 24.90 13.61 -32.36
C GLU A 612 24.49 12.16 -32.14
N TRP A 613 24.32 11.74 -30.89
CA TRP A 613 23.78 10.42 -30.59
C TRP A 613 22.34 10.28 -31.11
N LEU A 614 21.49 11.29 -30.92
CA LEU A 614 20.11 11.30 -31.40
C LEU A 614 20.00 11.34 -32.94
N LYS A 615 20.95 11.99 -33.63
CA LYS A 615 21.01 12.04 -35.10
C LYS A 615 21.35 10.70 -35.75
N LEU A 616 21.90 9.74 -35.01
CA LEU A 616 22.18 8.41 -35.56
C LEU A 616 20.88 7.71 -35.94
N LYS A 617 20.81 7.19 -37.17
CA LYS A 617 19.62 6.49 -37.69
C LYS A 617 19.08 5.38 -36.77
N VAL A 618 19.97 4.66 -36.08
CA VAL A 618 19.60 3.60 -35.12
C VAL A 618 18.86 4.12 -33.88
N ASN A 619 18.99 5.41 -33.56
CA ASN A 619 18.37 6.08 -32.44
C ASN A 619 17.22 7.01 -32.85
N SER A 620 16.72 6.90 -34.09
CA SER A 620 15.58 7.70 -34.58
C SER A 620 14.33 7.53 -33.72
N THR A 621 13.99 6.28 -33.34
CA THR A 621 12.90 6.00 -32.40
C THR A 621 13.18 6.55 -31.00
N ASP A 622 14.43 6.49 -30.52
CA ASP A 622 14.82 7.07 -29.22
C ASP A 622 14.62 8.60 -29.26
N ASN A 623 14.96 9.28 -30.36
CA ASN A 623 14.71 10.72 -30.54
C ASN A 623 13.21 11.05 -30.58
N ALA A 624 12.41 10.27 -31.31
CA ALA A 624 10.97 10.45 -31.39
C ALA A 624 10.29 10.34 -30.01
N LEU A 625 10.64 9.31 -29.22
CA LEU A 625 10.11 9.12 -27.86
C LEU A 625 10.54 10.24 -26.93
N LEU A 626 11.80 10.68 -27.01
CA LEU A 626 12.29 11.81 -26.20
C LEU A 626 11.61 13.13 -26.58
N ALA A 627 11.25 13.32 -27.84
CA ALA A 627 10.47 14.47 -28.27
C ALA A 627 9.04 14.42 -27.70
N LEU A 628 8.35 13.28 -27.77
CA LEU A 628 7.04 13.09 -27.12
C LEU A 628 7.10 13.32 -25.60
N GLY A 629 8.19 12.94 -24.94
CA GLY A 629 8.39 13.20 -23.51
C GLY A 629 8.88 14.62 -23.17
N GLY A 630 9.02 15.50 -24.16
CA GLY A 630 9.52 16.87 -24.00
C GLY A 630 10.96 16.95 -23.49
N GLN A 631 11.80 15.97 -23.83
CA GLN A 631 13.21 15.87 -23.42
C GLN A 631 14.22 16.20 -24.55
N ALA A 632 13.78 16.27 -25.80
CA ALA A 632 14.61 16.61 -26.94
C ALA A 632 13.77 17.21 -28.08
N THR A 633 14.39 17.99 -28.98
CA THR A 633 13.80 18.33 -30.28
C THR A 633 13.99 17.19 -31.27
N ILE A 634 13.17 17.12 -32.32
CA ILE A 634 13.39 16.17 -33.43
C ILE A 634 14.56 16.67 -34.27
N LEU A 635 15.57 15.83 -34.51
CA LEU A 635 16.83 16.24 -35.15
C LEU A 635 17.04 15.65 -36.55
N THR A 636 16.23 14.67 -36.96
CA THR A 636 16.34 14.03 -38.28
C THR A 636 14.97 13.71 -38.86
N LYS A 637 14.92 13.57 -40.18
CA LYS A 637 13.70 13.18 -40.89
C LYS A 637 13.22 11.80 -40.48
N GLU A 638 14.13 10.85 -40.26
CA GLU A 638 13.76 9.52 -39.75
C GLU A 638 13.12 9.58 -38.36
N ALA A 639 13.60 10.46 -37.48
CA ALA A 639 12.97 10.66 -36.16
C ALA A 639 11.60 11.32 -36.28
N TYR A 640 11.39 12.22 -37.25
CA TYR A 640 10.09 12.80 -37.56
C TYR A 640 9.09 11.74 -38.06
N ASP A 641 9.52 10.84 -38.96
CA ASP A 641 8.68 9.76 -39.47
C ASP A 641 8.33 8.77 -38.35
N GLU A 642 9.29 8.42 -37.48
CA GLU A 642 9.04 7.58 -36.30
C GLU A 642 8.11 8.25 -35.28
N LEU A 643 8.20 9.57 -35.10
CA LEU A 643 7.31 10.34 -34.24
C LEU A 643 5.86 10.25 -34.74
N ASN A 644 5.62 10.48 -36.03
CA ASN A 644 4.29 10.34 -36.62
C ASN A 644 3.76 8.90 -36.50
N ARG A 645 4.63 7.90 -36.74
CA ARG A 645 4.28 6.49 -36.54
C ARG A 645 3.84 6.20 -35.11
N LEU A 646 4.54 6.74 -34.11
CA LEU A 646 4.20 6.56 -32.69
C LEU A 646 2.91 7.28 -32.30
N VAL A 647 2.67 8.49 -32.82
CA VAL A 647 1.42 9.23 -32.61
C VAL A 647 0.21 8.44 -33.11
N GLU A 648 0.31 7.88 -34.32
CA GLU A 648 -0.74 7.03 -34.89
C GLU A 648 -0.88 5.70 -34.13
N GLU A 649 0.24 5.01 -33.84
CA GLU A 649 0.23 3.72 -33.15
C GLU A 649 -0.37 3.83 -31.75
N LEU A 650 -0.05 4.89 -31.01
CA LEU A 650 -0.50 5.14 -29.64
C LEU A 650 -1.84 5.87 -29.55
N ASP A 651 -2.44 6.25 -30.69
CA ASP A 651 -3.70 6.99 -30.77
C ASP A 651 -3.64 8.29 -29.93
N ILE A 652 -2.58 9.09 -30.13
CA ILE A 652 -2.33 10.35 -29.41
C ILE A 652 -3.09 11.49 -30.09
N PRO A 653 -4.04 12.17 -29.40
CA PRO A 653 -4.63 13.42 -29.86
C PRO A 653 -3.59 14.50 -30.23
N GLU A 654 -3.80 15.20 -31.34
CA GLU A 654 -2.89 16.26 -31.82
C GLU A 654 -2.71 17.40 -30.81
N ASP A 655 -3.76 17.74 -30.07
CA ASP A 655 -3.77 18.79 -29.03
C ASP A 655 -3.05 18.39 -27.74
N ALA A 656 -2.80 17.09 -27.55
CA ALA A 656 -2.04 16.55 -26.44
C ALA A 656 -0.52 16.46 -26.71
N ILE A 657 -0.09 16.71 -27.95
CA ILE A 657 1.33 16.78 -28.29
C ILE A 657 1.88 18.12 -27.76
N PRO A 658 2.98 18.13 -26.98
CA PRO A 658 3.54 19.36 -26.46
C PRO A 658 3.84 20.35 -27.59
N PRO A 659 3.58 21.66 -27.40
CA PRO A 659 3.89 22.66 -28.40
C PRO A 659 5.35 22.59 -28.84
N LEU A 660 5.63 22.91 -30.10
CA LEU A 660 6.97 22.87 -30.70
C LEU A 660 7.61 21.47 -30.82
N THR A 661 6.84 20.39 -30.66
CA THR A 661 7.36 19.02 -30.81
C THR A 661 7.33 18.54 -32.27
N LEU A 662 6.21 18.77 -32.98
CA LEU A 662 6.00 18.33 -34.35
C LEU A 662 6.09 19.53 -35.32
N PRO A 663 7.21 19.73 -36.04
CA PRO A 663 7.35 20.83 -36.98
C PRO A 663 6.36 20.68 -38.16
N PRO A 664 5.87 21.80 -38.74
CA PRO A 664 5.02 21.76 -39.93
C PRO A 664 5.69 21.02 -41.09
N GLU A 665 4.94 20.23 -41.85
CA GLU A 665 5.49 19.35 -42.90
C GLU A 665 6.29 20.12 -43.97
N THR A 666 5.81 21.31 -44.35
CA THR A 666 6.50 22.20 -45.31
C THR A 666 7.78 22.84 -44.77
N SER A 667 7.97 22.80 -43.46
CA SER A 667 9.06 23.46 -42.74
C SER A 667 10.02 22.47 -42.08
N ILE A 668 9.96 21.17 -42.42
CA ILE A 668 10.86 20.13 -41.88
C ILE A 668 12.32 20.46 -42.22
N ASP A 669 12.61 20.80 -43.48
CA ASP A 669 13.97 21.14 -43.90
C ASP A 669 14.46 22.43 -43.24
N THR A 670 13.56 23.38 -43.03
CA THR A 670 13.82 24.63 -42.29
C THR A 670 14.16 24.34 -40.84
N HIS A 671 13.40 23.46 -40.18
CA HIS A 671 13.61 23.04 -38.80
C HIS A 671 15.02 22.46 -38.59
N PHE A 672 15.43 21.48 -39.40
CA PHE A 672 16.75 20.86 -39.24
C PHE A 672 17.90 21.83 -39.50
N LYS A 673 17.81 22.66 -40.55
CA LYS A 673 18.81 23.69 -40.82
C LYS A 673 18.86 24.74 -39.72
N ARG A 674 17.71 25.09 -39.14
CA ARG A 674 17.64 26.02 -38.01
C ARG A 674 18.29 25.46 -36.76
N GLU A 675 18.02 24.19 -36.40
CA GLU A 675 18.65 23.53 -35.26
C GLU A 675 20.17 23.43 -35.42
N GLU A 676 20.67 23.26 -36.64
CA GLU A 676 22.10 23.31 -36.96
C GLU A 676 22.66 24.72 -36.71
N LEU A 677 22.03 25.77 -37.25
CA LEU A 677 22.44 27.16 -37.02
C LEU A 677 22.41 27.55 -35.54
N VAL A 678 21.41 27.10 -34.77
CA VAL A 678 21.30 27.33 -33.32
C VAL A 678 22.43 26.62 -32.57
N THR A 679 22.79 25.40 -32.98
CA THR A 679 23.93 24.68 -32.38
C THR A 679 25.25 25.42 -32.62
N GLU A 680 25.38 26.07 -33.76
CA GLU A 680 26.54 26.90 -34.14
C GLU A 680 26.52 28.32 -33.55
N GLY A 681 25.42 28.78 -32.96
CA GLY A 681 25.26 30.17 -32.50
C GLY A 681 25.10 31.18 -33.64
N ARG A 682 24.65 30.71 -34.81
CA ARG A 682 24.48 31.48 -36.06
C ARG A 682 23.00 31.70 -36.39
N GLU A 683 22.12 31.55 -35.42
CA GLU A 683 20.67 31.67 -35.60
C GLU A 683 20.27 33.09 -36.06
N ASP A 684 20.90 34.14 -35.56
CA ASP A 684 20.57 35.51 -35.96
C ASP A 684 21.39 36.02 -37.15
N SER A 685 22.19 35.14 -37.77
CA SER A 685 22.98 35.45 -38.96
C SER A 685 22.10 35.79 -40.16
N VAL A 686 22.70 36.40 -41.19
CA VAL A 686 22.03 36.67 -42.47
C VAL A 686 21.48 35.39 -43.09
N GLU A 687 22.19 34.27 -42.95
CA GLU A 687 21.76 32.94 -43.39
C GLU A 687 20.51 32.47 -42.64
N GLY A 688 20.49 32.62 -41.31
CA GLY A 688 19.32 32.29 -40.49
C GLY A 688 18.08 33.12 -40.84
N LYS A 689 18.27 34.43 -41.09
CA LYS A 689 17.19 35.33 -41.53
C LYS A 689 16.66 34.95 -42.91
N LEU A 690 17.56 34.64 -43.85
CA LEU A 690 17.20 34.20 -45.20
C LEU A 690 16.40 32.90 -45.18
N LEU A 691 16.82 31.94 -44.35
CA LEU A 691 16.17 30.66 -44.17
C LEU A 691 14.72 30.84 -43.71
N LEU A 692 14.49 31.64 -42.66
CA LEU A 692 13.15 31.93 -42.14
C LEU A 692 12.27 32.69 -43.15
N LEU A 693 12.84 33.66 -43.88
CA LEU A 693 12.09 34.42 -44.88
C LEU A 693 11.65 33.55 -46.06
N LYS A 694 12.53 32.67 -46.56
CA LYS A 694 12.19 31.73 -47.64
C LYS A 694 11.10 30.77 -47.22
N ASP A 695 11.20 30.21 -46.02
CA ASP A 695 10.18 29.33 -45.45
C ASP A 695 8.83 30.04 -45.29
N PHE A 696 8.84 31.26 -44.73
CA PHE A 696 7.65 32.08 -44.56
C PHE A 696 6.91 32.35 -45.87
N LEU A 697 7.64 32.76 -46.92
CA LEU A 697 7.06 33.00 -48.24
C LEU A 697 6.51 31.73 -48.89
N ALA A 698 7.23 30.61 -48.76
CA ALA A 698 6.78 29.32 -49.29
C ALA A 698 5.52 28.80 -48.55
N ALA A 699 5.48 28.96 -47.23
CA ALA A 699 4.33 28.59 -46.40
C ALA A 699 3.10 29.47 -46.69
N GLN A 700 3.29 30.77 -46.89
CA GLN A 700 2.22 31.67 -47.33
C GLN A 700 1.64 31.29 -48.69
N GLU A 701 2.47 30.91 -49.66
CA GLU A 701 2.03 30.44 -50.97
C GLU A 701 1.25 29.11 -50.87
N ALA A 702 1.68 28.21 -49.99
CA ALA A 702 1.02 26.93 -49.74
C ALA A 702 -0.21 27.02 -48.82
N GLY A 703 -0.44 28.17 -48.15
CA GLY A 703 -1.56 28.36 -47.23
C GLY A 703 -1.44 27.56 -45.93
N VAL A 704 -0.22 27.29 -45.48
CA VAL A 704 0.09 26.52 -44.27
C VAL A 704 0.90 27.35 -43.28
N GLN A 705 1.01 26.88 -42.03
CA GLN A 705 1.82 27.54 -41.01
C GLN A 705 3.32 27.44 -41.36
N SER A 706 4.01 28.58 -41.32
CA SER A 706 5.47 28.65 -41.47
C SER A 706 6.20 28.23 -40.18
N TYR A 707 7.49 27.91 -40.30
CA TYR A 707 8.37 27.69 -39.16
C TYR A 707 8.39 28.90 -38.21
N ALA A 708 8.43 30.11 -38.78
CA ALA A 708 8.46 31.34 -38.00
C ALA A 708 7.17 31.54 -37.20
N GLU A 709 6.00 31.27 -37.79
CA GLU A 709 4.72 31.33 -37.09
C GLU A 709 4.57 30.21 -36.05
N TRP A 710 5.12 29.03 -36.33
CA TRP A 710 5.11 27.90 -35.40
C TRP A 710 5.90 28.20 -34.12
N HIS A 711 7.08 28.83 -34.26
CA HIS A 711 7.94 29.22 -33.13
C HIS A 711 7.69 30.64 -32.58
N ASP A 712 6.72 31.39 -33.11
CA ASP A 712 6.49 32.81 -32.79
C ASP A 712 7.74 33.69 -32.98
N LEU A 713 8.47 33.45 -34.07
CA LEU A 713 9.68 34.19 -34.45
C LEU A 713 9.36 35.36 -35.39
N LYS A 714 10.11 36.45 -35.24
CA LYS A 714 10.02 37.59 -36.15
C LYS A 714 10.72 37.27 -37.48
N VAL A 715 9.99 37.40 -38.58
CA VAL A 715 10.54 37.32 -39.95
C VAL A 715 11.20 38.65 -40.34
N SER A 716 12.27 38.60 -41.12
CA SER A 716 12.96 39.80 -41.63
C SER A 716 12.05 40.60 -42.57
N ASP A 717 12.07 41.93 -42.46
CA ASP A 717 11.38 42.86 -43.37
C ASP A 717 12.17 43.09 -44.68
N GLU A 718 13.39 42.52 -44.78
CA GLU A 718 14.29 42.66 -45.93
C GLU A 718 13.87 41.79 -47.12
N GLN A 719 14.31 42.15 -48.33
CA GLN A 719 14.04 41.35 -49.53
C GLN A 719 14.88 40.07 -49.57
N VAL A 720 14.34 38.99 -50.13
CA VAL A 720 15.07 37.71 -50.33
C VAL A 720 16.36 37.92 -51.12
N GLU A 721 16.33 38.74 -52.18
CA GLU A 721 17.52 39.02 -53.00
C GLU A 721 18.61 39.73 -52.19
N TYR A 722 18.24 40.67 -51.32
CA TYR A 722 19.18 41.37 -50.43
C TYR A 722 19.90 40.39 -49.49
N LEU A 723 19.14 39.54 -48.81
CA LEU A 723 19.69 38.55 -47.89
C LEU A 723 20.52 37.49 -48.62
N GLN A 724 20.06 37.02 -49.80
CA GLN A 724 20.77 36.04 -50.61
C GLN A 724 22.12 36.56 -51.08
N LEU A 725 22.19 37.80 -51.58
CA LEU A 725 23.45 38.42 -52.02
C LEU A 725 24.47 38.52 -50.88
N ARG A 726 24.01 38.80 -49.66
CA ARG A 726 24.87 38.86 -48.47
C ARG A 726 25.35 37.47 -48.03
N VAL A 727 24.51 36.44 -48.13
CA VAL A 727 24.90 35.05 -47.82
C VAL A 727 25.88 34.53 -48.86
N ASP A 728 25.61 34.72 -50.15
CA ASP A 728 26.48 34.22 -51.24
C ASP A 728 27.89 34.86 -51.22
N ASN A 729 28.02 36.01 -50.56
CA ASN A 729 29.27 36.77 -50.46
C ASN A 729 29.69 37.00 -49.00
N SER A 730 29.27 36.13 -48.06
CA SER A 730 29.52 36.29 -46.63
C SER A 730 30.98 36.52 -46.31
N ASP A 731 31.88 35.71 -46.89
CA ASP A 731 33.33 35.79 -46.65
C ASP A 731 33.91 37.16 -47.02
N LEU A 732 33.38 37.81 -48.06
CA LEU A 732 33.83 39.12 -48.51
C LEU A 732 33.25 40.24 -47.64
N PHE A 733 32.02 40.08 -47.14
CA PHE A 733 31.45 41.00 -46.16
C PHE A 733 32.16 40.88 -44.80
N ASP A 734 32.47 39.68 -44.34
CA ASP A 734 33.20 39.44 -43.09
C ASP A 734 34.62 40.01 -43.17
N GLN A 735 35.33 39.82 -44.30
CA GLN A 735 36.63 40.45 -44.55
C GLN A 735 36.54 41.98 -44.57
N LYS A 736 35.47 42.55 -45.14
CA LYS A 736 35.25 43.99 -45.17
C LYS A 736 35.06 44.54 -43.76
N ASP A 737 34.26 43.86 -42.95
CA ASP A 737 33.99 44.28 -41.57
C ASP A 737 35.26 44.15 -40.72
N ALA A 738 36.01 43.05 -40.85
CA ALA A 738 37.31 42.88 -40.20
C ALA A 738 38.33 43.98 -40.56
N ILE A 739 38.45 44.34 -41.85
CA ILE A 739 39.33 45.46 -42.28
C ILE A 739 38.83 46.79 -41.71
N SER A 740 37.52 46.98 -41.62
CA SER A 740 36.92 48.23 -41.14
C SER A 740 37.10 48.41 -39.63
N GLU A 741 37.06 47.32 -38.88
CA GLU A 741 37.16 47.28 -37.42
C GLU A 741 38.60 47.12 -36.90
N ASP A 742 39.57 46.83 -37.76
CA ASP A 742 40.98 46.75 -37.37
C ASP A 742 41.54 48.13 -36.94
N GLU A 743 41.63 48.33 -35.63
CA GLU A 743 42.18 49.53 -35.00
C GLU A 743 43.70 49.66 -35.18
N MET A 744 44.41 48.58 -35.57
CA MET A 744 45.86 48.59 -35.80
C MET A 744 46.25 49.06 -37.20
N MET A 745 45.31 49.14 -38.14
CA MET A 745 45.54 49.67 -39.48
C MET A 745 45.50 51.20 -39.52
N THR A 746 46.45 51.83 -40.24
CA THR A 746 46.35 53.26 -40.56
C THR A 746 45.24 53.51 -41.58
N ASP A 747 44.70 54.73 -41.63
CA ASP A 747 43.63 55.08 -42.58
C ASP A 747 44.03 54.80 -44.04
N GLU A 748 45.28 55.08 -44.44
CA GLU A 748 45.80 54.75 -45.78
C GLU A 748 45.87 53.23 -46.04
N GLN A 749 46.24 52.44 -45.03
CA GLN A 749 46.27 50.98 -45.14
C GLN A 749 44.87 50.41 -45.25
N ARG A 750 43.92 50.93 -44.46
CA ARG A 750 42.52 50.51 -44.45
C ARG A 750 41.85 50.83 -45.79
N GLU A 751 42.06 52.05 -46.30
CA GLU A 751 41.50 52.47 -47.59
C GLU A 751 42.03 51.62 -48.74
N LYS A 752 43.34 51.29 -48.73
CA LYS A 752 43.95 50.39 -49.71
C LYS A 752 43.40 48.97 -49.62
N ALA A 753 43.32 48.38 -48.43
CA ALA A 753 42.80 47.03 -48.23
C ALA A 753 41.32 46.92 -48.63
N LEU A 754 40.51 47.92 -48.32
CA LEU A 754 39.11 47.99 -48.78
C LEU A 754 39.01 48.16 -50.30
N ALA A 755 39.91 48.93 -50.94
CA ALA A 755 39.93 49.08 -52.39
C ALA A 755 40.32 47.78 -53.10
N ASP A 756 41.29 47.04 -52.56
CA ASP A 756 41.72 45.74 -53.05
C ASP A 756 40.60 44.69 -52.88
N LEU A 757 39.97 44.64 -51.71
CA LEU A 757 38.82 43.76 -51.44
C LEU A 757 37.65 44.07 -52.40
N ARG A 758 37.31 45.36 -52.59
CA ARG A 758 36.28 45.81 -53.53
C ARG A 758 36.58 45.47 -54.99
N ALA A 759 37.85 45.32 -55.36
CA ALA A 759 38.27 44.92 -56.71
C ALA A 759 38.20 43.40 -56.95
N THR A 760 37.93 42.60 -55.91
CA THR A 760 37.78 41.15 -56.01
C THR A 760 36.65 40.80 -56.98
N LYS A 761 36.94 39.92 -57.94
CA LYS A 761 35.93 39.45 -58.91
C LYS A 761 35.07 38.37 -58.30
N VAL A 762 33.75 38.53 -58.44
CA VAL A 762 32.74 37.53 -58.11
C VAL A 762 31.92 37.29 -59.38
N GLY A 763 32.24 36.20 -60.09
CA GLY A 763 31.69 35.96 -61.42
C GLY A 763 32.09 37.06 -62.42
N ASP A 764 31.08 37.71 -63.02
CA ASP A 764 31.26 38.78 -64.00
C ASP A 764 31.32 40.20 -63.39
N GLU A 765 31.07 40.33 -62.09
CA GLU A 765 31.02 41.61 -61.36
C GLU A 765 32.18 41.73 -60.36
N THR A 766 32.40 42.93 -59.81
CA THR A 766 33.31 43.13 -58.67
C THR A 766 32.54 43.15 -57.35
N PHE A 767 33.20 42.84 -56.23
CA PHE A 767 32.59 42.96 -54.91
C PHE A 767 32.03 44.37 -54.65
N ARG A 768 32.66 45.41 -55.22
CA ARG A 768 32.14 46.79 -55.20
C ARG A 768 30.76 46.93 -55.86
N ASP A 769 30.51 46.21 -56.95
CA ASP A 769 29.22 46.25 -57.66
C ASP A 769 28.14 45.54 -56.84
N ILE A 770 28.49 44.41 -56.20
CA ILE A 770 27.63 43.68 -55.27
C ILE A 770 27.33 44.53 -54.02
N GLU A 771 28.34 45.15 -53.42
CA GLU A 771 28.20 46.06 -52.28
C GLU A 771 27.23 47.21 -52.60
N ARG A 772 27.34 47.82 -53.78
CA ARG A 772 26.43 48.88 -54.23
C ARG A 772 24.99 48.39 -54.40
N ARG A 773 24.78 47.17 -54.90
CA ARG A 773 23.45 46.57 -55.04
C ARG A 773 22.83 46.32 -53.67
N VAL A 774 23.61 45.75 -52.74
CA VAL A 774 23.19 45.53 -51.35
C VAL A 774 22.86 46.86 -50.67
N ASP A 775 23.68 47.90 -50.84
CA ASP A 775 23.43 49.24 -50.31
C ASP A 775 22.17 49.91 -50.90
N ALA A 776 21.91 49.71 -52.19
CA ALA A 776 20.73 50.23 -52.87
C ALA A 776 19.46 49.54 -52.37
N MET A 777 19.45 48.21 -52.36
CA MET A 777 18.35 47.39 -51.85
C MET A 777 18.07 47.69 -50.37
N GLY A 778 19.10 47.86 -49.54
CA GLY A 778 18.96 48.23 -48.12
C GLY A 778 18.35 49.62 -47.89
N LYS A 779 18.44 50.53 -48.89
CA LYS A 779 17.79 51.85 -48.87
C LYS A 779 16.42 51.87 -49.55
N GLY A 780 15.97 50.74 -50.09
CA GLY A 780 14.70 50.62 -50.82
C GLY A 780 14.70 51.35 -52.17
N THR A 781 15.87 51.55 -52.78
CA THR A 781 16.09 52.20 -54.09
C THR A 781 16.71 51.24 -55.07
#